data_AF-A0A532UCE8-F1
#
_entry.id   AF-A0A532UCE8-F1
#
_cell.length_a   1.000
_cell.length_b   1.000
_cell.length_c   1.000
_cell.angle_alpha   90.00
_cell.angle_beta   90.00
_cell.angle_gamma   90.00
#
_symmetry.space_group_name_H-M   'P 1'
#
loop_
_entity.id
_entity.type
_entity.pdbx_description
1 polymer ?
#
loop_
_entity_poly.entity_id
_entity_poly.type
_entity_poly.pdbx_seq_one_letter_code
_entity_poly.pdbx_strand_id
1 'polypeptide(L)'
;MLFQVMMLFFLDKGGYKCYIIEIHYIICIIDDIMDGRTCRLRDAKDFCEASSMERKRPLILYIAFIVLWLSFIIPNPLYSQEKGKLPEKYLRWMEEEAVYIIADAERDMFLALNNDEAREEFIKDFWLARDPTPGTLENEYKDEHYARIARANKLFRTFGPTSGSKSERGRIYILLGPPDERKMFPDPQWTHPMELWTYRGTPTQGLPAYFFLLFYQKVGVSDYRLYMPGFEPVQNLLRVHDPMEYTDYARIYDELKIMAPELPMAVQSYLPEESLGMILHQDMSFSFSSHLLLNKIATVPHRLADTRYVEKYLGGVVRTEYAFLTMVYRPVYFLWLDKSGNYFLDFSFLIEPQYITIQNYKEKYYTSFKVNATLQNKQREKVGEYGDRGDLYFTREQVEAIKNRPMAYLGRMVITPGKFNLSSQLANLTSNSMGRVSQAIDVLDSDSEPILAGMLPILRYQLLEEKPLPPGAFRTDLYALTPSWNSAFQHRGSGYLFFQMAFPENWVVDMEEKVLLKYELYQGDKLVKSWQKDPLNARKLAGAVLSIIEPLPLEELGLGNYRLRAFLAGQEGTVLLNGWSAFDVINDEVDNPVVLTKPFPGLESMENSRERARLYYLHNENSKAAEMLHKILEFNPEDKYSATMMASIRMKQKNYEAAKGLLNQLLVKEPSDLSLLKLAGECALEMNQYGDAVRFFERVRMQQPEELQNLNQLALAYFALGQREKARELWERSLKLAPEQAEVRRLLQISQEAEQPEDNGKEVGNISDTDGQ
;
A
#
# COMPACT_ATOMS: atom_id res chain seq x y z
N MET A 1 -16.50 -19.20 6.27
CA MET A 1 -17.40 -19.80 7.29
C MET A 1 -18.79 -19.23 7.05
N LEU A 2 -19.66 -19.84 6.25
CA LEU A 2 -20.42 -21.07 6.51
C LEU A 2 -20.60 -21.83 5.18
N PHE A 3 -19.56 -22.53 4.75
CA PHE A 3 -19.59 -23.51 3.67
C PHE A 3 -18.68 -24.65 4.11
N GLN A 4 -19.23 -25.59 4.85
CA GLN A 4 -18.59 -26.87 5.13
C GLN A 4 -19.67 -27.86 5.57
N VAL A 5 -19.54 -29.09 5.07
CA VAL A 5 -20.32 -30.31 5.39
C VAL A 5 -21.49 -30.58 4.43
N MET A 6 -21.20 -31.16 3.26
CA MET A 6 -21.48 -32.60 3.00
C MET A 6 -21.06 -32.99 1.56
N MET A 7 -19.84 -33.48 1.43
CA MET A 7 -19.50 -34.51 0.43
C MET A 7 -19.14 -35.76 1.23
N LEU A 8 -19.92 -36.83 1.09
CA LEU A 8 -19.53 -38.18 1.51
C LEU A 8 -19.56 -39.06 0.26
N PHE A 9 -18.37 -39.55 -0.10
CA PHE A 9 -18.14 -40.59 -1.10
C PHE A 9 -18.54 -41.96 -0.53
N PHE A 10 -19.21 -42.79 -1.33
CA PHE A 10 -19.13 -44.25 -1.22
C PHE A 10 -18.72 -44.84 -2.58
N LEU A 11 -17.85 -45.84 -2.50
CA LEU A 11 -17.03 -46.43 -3.57
C LEU A 11 -17.69 -47.64 -4.26
N ASP A 12 -17.46 -47.70 -5.57
CA ASP A 12 -17.07 -48.84 -6.40
C ASP A 12 -18.09 -49.92 -6.87
N LYS A 13 -17.83 -50.33 -8.13
CA LYS A 13 -18.28 -51.47 -8.93
C LYS A 13 -19.65 -51.41 -9.64
N GLY A 14 -19.57 -50.90 -10.86
CA GLY A 14 -20.29 -51.48 -12.00
C GLY A 14 -21.58 -50.77 -12.41
N GLY A 15 -21.50 -50.00 -13.50
CA GLY A 15 -22.64 -49.72 -14.36
C GLY A 15 -23.44 -48.46 -14.02
N TYR A 16 -23.50 -47.58 -15.01
CA TYR A 16 -24.37 -46.42 -15.12
C TYR A 16 -25.82 -46.64 -14.63
N LYS A 17 -26.35 -45.71 -13.84
CA LYS A 17 -27.74 -45.19 -13.93
C LYS A 17 -27.90 -43.94 -13.05
N CYS A 18 -28.22 -42.81 -13.69
CA CYS A 18 -28.74 -41.61 -13.03
C CYS A 18 -30.05 -41.94 -12.31
N TYR A 19 -30.17 -41.55 -11.04
CA TYR A 19 -31.47 -41.35 -10.41
C TYR A 19 -31.55 -39.92 -9.88
N ILE A 20 -32.48 -39.17 -10.46
CA ILE A 20 -32.98 -37.90 -9.93
C ILE A 20 -33.69 -38.25 -8.63
N ILE A 21 -33.18 -37.76 -7.49
CA ILE A 21 -33.95 -37.79 -6.24
C ILE A 21 -34.82 -36.54 -6.24
N GLU A 22 -36.13 -36.73 -6.35
CA GLU A 22 -37.11 -35.65 -6.26
C GLU A 22 -37.10 -35.02 -4.86
N ILE A 23 -37.19 -33.68 -4.85
CA ILE A 23 -37.17 -32.75 -3.70
C ILE A 23 -38.14 -33.15 -2.56
N HIS A 24 -39.14 -34.00 -2.82
CA HIS A 24 -40.08 -34.50 -1.81
C HIS A 24 -39.43 -35.31 -0.68
N TYR A 25 -38.33 -36.03 -0.94
CA TYR A 25 -37.67 -36.84 0.10
C TYR A 25 -36.96 -36.01 1.18
N ILE A 26 -36.54 -34.79 0.82
CA ILE A 26 -35.87 -33.86 1.75
C ILE A 26 -36.89 -33.21 2.68
N ILE A 27 -38.11 -32.96 2.20
CA ILE A 27 -39.17 -32.31 2.99
C ILE A 27 -39.66 -33.23 4.13
N CYS A 28 -39.88 -34.52 3.87
CA CYS A 28 -40.30 -35.46 4.94
C CYS A 28 -39.24 -35.65 6.03
N ILE A 29 -37.95 -35.60 5.68
CA ILE A 29 -36.85 -35.72 6.65
C ILE A 29 -36.75 -34.45 7.51
N ILE A 30 -37.00 -33.28 6.93
CA ILE A 30 -36.99 -32.00 7.64
C ILE A 30 -38.17 -31.90 8.60
N ASP A 31 -39.38 -32.34 8.20
CA ASP A 31 -40.56 -32.32 9.06
C ASP A 31 -40.44 -33.29 10.25
N ASP A 32 -39.91 -34.50 10.05
CA ASP A 32 -39.70 -35.48 11.14
C ASP A 32 -38.64 -35.02 12.17
N ILE A 33 -37.63 -34.27 11.73
CA ILE A 33 -36.59 -33.68 12.59
C ILE A 33 -37.15 -32.48 13.37
N MET A 34 -38.01 -31.67 12.76
CA MET A 34 -38.65 -30.52 13.39
C MET A 34 -39.64 -30.93 14.50
N ASP A 35 -40.30 -32.08 14.35
CA ASP A 35 -41.25 -32.64 15.34
C ASP A 35 -40.59 -33.58 16.38
N GLY A 36 -39.27 -33.69 16.40
CA GLY A 36 -38.51 -34.36 17.46
C GLY A 36 -38.64 -35.89 17.51
N ARG A 37 -39.01 -36.56 16.41
CA ARG A 37 -39.09 -38.03 16.35
C ARG A 37 -37.82 -38.62 15.71
N THR A 38 -37.35 -39.74 16.23
CA THR A 38 -36.23 -40.48 15.62
C THR A 38 -36.70 -41.23 14.37
N CYS A 39 -36.19 -40.84 13.21
CA CYS A 39 -36.44 -41.48 11.93
C CYS A 39 -35.88 -42.92 11.91
N ARG A 40 -36.75 -43.94 11.84
CA ARG A 40 -36.36 -45.32 11.47
C ARG A 40 -36.89 -45.59 10.07
N LEU A 41 -36.01 -45.61 9.08
CA LEU A 41 -36.31 -46.13 7.75
C LEU A 41 -36.66 -47.62 7.87
N ARG A 42 -37.94 -47.95 7.63
CA ARG A 42 -38.40 -49.31 7.35
C ARG A 42 -39.10 -49.31 6.00
N ASP A 43 -38.48 -50.03 5.06
CA ASP A 43 -38.96 -50.64 3.82
C ASP A 43 -40.07 -49.95 2.99
N ALA A 44 -39.71 -49.70 1.73
CA ALA A 44 -40.46 -49.02 0.67
C ALA A 44 -41.66 -49.81 0.10
N LYS A 45 -42.51 -50.43 0.94
CA LYS A 45 -43.60 -51.29 0.43
C LYS A 45 -45.03 -50.87 0.74
N ASP A 46 -45.27 -49.89 1.61
CA ASP A 46 -46.65 -49.57 2.05
C ASP A 46 -47.21 -48.23 1.50
N PHE A 47 -46.60 -47.64 0.47
CA PHE A 47 -47.04 -46.33 -0.06
C PHE A 47 -48.09 -46.39 -1.18
N CYS A 48 -48.82 -47.50 -1.32
CA CYS A 48 -49.81 -47.68 -2.41
C CYS A 48 -51.28 -47.41 -2.03
N GLU A 49 -51.61 -47.01 -0.80
CA GLU A 49 -53.02 -46.89 -0.37
C GLU A 49 -53.49 -45.49 0.07
N ALA A 50 -52.67 -44.44 -0.04
CA ALA A 50 -53.06 -43.10 0.43
C ALA A 50 -53.47 -42.12 -0.69
N SER A 51 -54.07 -42.61 -1.79
CA SER A 51 -54.59 -41.78 -2.89
C SER A 51 -56.11 -41.60 -2.86
N SER A 52 -56.69 -41.27 -1.70
CA SER A 52 -58.04 -40.69 -1.69
C SER A 52 -58.27 -39.82 -0.46
N MET A 53 -58.28 -38.50 -0.63
CA MET A 53 -59.34 -37.58 -0.17
C MET A 53 -58.89 -36.10 -0.20
N GLU A 54 -59.68 -35.34 -0.95
CA GLU A 54 -60.10 -33.94 -0.71
C GLU A 54 -59.07 -32.81 -0.73
N ARG A 55 -58.87 -32.32 -1.96
CA ARG A 55 -58.62 -30.92 -2.30
C ARG A 55 -59.55 -29.98 -1.53
N LYS A 56 -59.00 -29.03 -0.77
CA LYS A 56 -59.44 -27.61 -0.68
C LYS A 56 -58.59 -26.78 0.29
N ARG A 57 -57.25 -26.84 0.18
CA ARG A 57 -56.33 -25.86 0.81
C ARG A 57 -55.02 -25.54 0.07
N PRO A 58 -54.72 -26.00 -1.18
CA PRO A 58 -53.45 -25.66 -1.81
C PRO A 58 -53.46 -24.31 -2.54
N LEU A 59 -54.62 -23.75 -2.91
CA LEU A 59 -54.65 -22.56 -3.79
C LEU A 59 -54.10 -21.30 -3.12
N ILE A 60 -54.34 -21.11 -1.81
CA ILE A 60 -53.86 -19.92 -1.09
C ILE A 60 -52.35 -20.00 -0.85
N LEU A 61 -51.81 -21.19 -0.56
CA LEU A 61 -50.38 -21.41 -0.44
C LEU A 61 -49.68 -21.33 -1.81
N TYR A 62 -50.31 -21.81 -2.89
CA TYR A 62 -49.78 -21.66 -4.25
C TYR A 62 -49.78 -20.20 -4.70
N ILE A 63 -50.82 -19.42 -4.37
CA ILE A 63 -50.86 -17.98 -4.66
C ILE A 63 -49.84 -17.24 -3.79
N ALA A 64 -49.70 -17.57 -2.51
CA ALA A 64 -48.68 -16.98 -1.66
C ALA A 64 -47.26 -17.30 -2.16
N PHE A 65 -47.03 -18.54 -2.63
CA PHE A 65 -45.75 -18.94 -3.22
C PHE A 65 -45.52 -18.24 -4.56
N ILE A 66 -46.53 -18.09 -5.42
CA ILE A 66 -46.43 -17.32 -6.68
C ILE A 66 -46.21 -15.84 -6.41
N VAL A 67 -46.83 -15.25 -5.38
CA VAL A 67 -46.59 -13.84 -4.99
C VAL A 67 -45.18 -13.69 -4.39
N LEU A 68 -44.70 -14.65 -3.60
CA LEU A 68 -43.32 -14.66 -3.13
C LEU A 68 -42.35 -14.82 -4.31
N TRP A 69 -42.63 -15.73 -5.23
CA TRP A 69 -41.80 -15.99 -6.41
C TRP A 69 -41.82 -14.82 -7.39
N LEU A 70 -42.97 -14.16 -7.58
CA LEU A 70 -43.09 -12.92 -8.35
C LEU A 70 -42.41 -11.74 -7.64
N SER A 71 -42.38 -11.69 -6.31
CA SER A 71 -41.59 -10.70 -5.56
C SER A 71 -40.07 -10.90 -5.71
N PHE A 72 -39.64 -12.10 -6.13
CA PHE A 72 -38.26 -12.37 -6.56
C PHE A 72 -38.03 -12.16 -8.08
N ILE A 73 -39.09 -11.99 -8.88
CA ILE A 73 -39.01 -11.69 -10.32
C ILE A 73 -39.21 -10.19 -10.62
N ILE A 74 -39.81 -9.42 -9.71
CA ILE A 74 -39.76 -7.97 -9.76
C ILE A 74 -38.33 -7.56 -9.37
N PRO A 75 -37.51 -7.00 -10.26
CA PRO A 75 -36.24 -6.44 -9.85
C PRO A 75 -36.53 -5.36 -8.80
N ASN A 76 -35.96 -5.51 -7.60
CA ASN A 76 -35.99 -4.47 -6.58
C ASN A 76 -35.59 -3.13 -7.23
N PRO A 77 -36.48 -2.11 -7.29
CA PRO A 77 -36.12 -0.82 -7.85
C PRO A 77 -35.15 -0.03 -6.94
N LEU A 78 -34.67 -0.63 -5.86
CA LEU A 78 -33.65 -0.07 -4.97
C LEU A 78 -32.21 -0.48 -5.30
N TYR A 79 -31.95 -1.13 -6.44
CA TYR A 79 -30.59 -1.22 -7.00
C TYR A 79 -30.56 -1.43 -8.52
N SER A 80 -31.41 -0.69 -9.25
CA SER A 80 -31.13 -0.37 -10.64
C SER A 80 -30.94 1.13 -10.75
N GLN A 81 -29.75 1.61 -10.36
CA GLN A 81 -29.30 2.84 -10.99
C GLN A 81 -29.30 2.56 -12.49
N GLU A 82 -30.04 3.37 -13.24
CA GLU A 82 -29.93 3.42 -14.69
C GLU A 82 -28.44 3.47 -15.01
N LYS A 83 -27.89 2.41 -15.63
CA LYS A 83 -26.59 2.49 -16.29
C LYS A 83 -26.77 3.55 -17.38
N GLY A 84 -26.49 4.80 -17.05
CA GLY A 84 -26.31 5.85 -18.03
C GLY A 84 -25.34 5.32 -19.08
N LYS A 85 -25.73 5.33 -20.35
CA LYS A 85 -24.86 4.87 -21.44
C LYS A 85 -23.52 5.58 -21.28
N LEU A 86 -22.45 4.81 -21.12
CA LEU A 86 -21.10 5.34 -20.98
C LEU A 86 -20.85 6.33 -22.12
N PRO A 87 -20.37 7.57 -21.85
CA PRO A 87 -20.05 8.51 -22.92
C PRO A 87 -19.12 7.88 -23.96
N GLU A 88 -19.30 8.23 -25.23
CA GLU A 88 -18.63 7.57 -26.37
C GLU A 88 -17.10 7.52 -26.22
N LYS A 89 -16.49 8.56 -25.62
CA LYS A 89 -15.06 8.62 -25.29
C LYS A 89 -14.61 7.45 -24.41
N TYR A 90 -15.33 7.19 -23.32
CA TYR A 90 -14.97 6.14 -22.35
C TYR A 90 -15.30 4.75 -22.87
N LEU A 91 -16.36 4.63 -23.67
CA LEU A 91 -16.68 3.39 -24.36
C LEU A 91 -15.57 3.02 -25.32
N ARG A 92 -15.10 3.99 -26.11
CA ARG A 92 -13.99 3.81 -27.04
C ARG A 92 -12.69 3.43 -26.32
N TRP A 93 -12.37 4.10 -25.22
CA TRP A 93 -11.21 3.74 -24.42
C TRP A 93 -11.29 2.29 -23.94
N MET A 94 -12.42 1.87 -23.37
CA MET A 94 -12.59 0.52 -22.84
C MET A 94 -12.60 -0.56 -23.94
N GLU A 95 -13.27 -0.32 -25.06
CA GLU A 95 -13.52 -1.31 -26.11
C GLU A 95 -12.50 -1.33 -27.27
N GLU A 96 -11.70 -0.28 -27.40
CA GLU A 96 -10.69 -0.17 -28.47
C GLU A 96 -9.27 -0.02 -27.93
N GLU A 97 -9.09 0.78 -26.88
CA GLU A 97 -7.75 1.12 -26.38
C GLU A 97 -7.30 0.13 -25.31
N ALA A 98 -8.10 -0.12 -24.27
CA ALA A 98 -7.78 -1.01 -23.16
C ALA A 98 -8.31 -2.45 -23.33
N VAL A 99 -8.95 -2.75 -24.47
CA VAL A 99 -9.80 -3.93 -24.71
C VAL A 99 -9.23 -5.29 -24.26
N TYR A 100 -7.93 -5.52 -24.44
CA TYR A 100 -7.27 -6.79 -24.12
C TYR A 100 -6.40 -6.76 -22.86
N ILE A 101 -6.25 -5.58 -22.24
CA ILE A 101 -5.33 -5.37 -21.13
C ILE A 101 -6.05 -4.94 -19.84
N ILE A 102 -7.30 -4.48 -19.95
CA ILE A 102 -8.18 -4.21 -18.81
C ILE A 102 -8.63 -5.51 -18.18
N ALA A 103 -8.32 -5.70 -16.89
CA ALA A 103 -8.76 -6.86 -16.12
C ALA A 103 -10.25 -6.75 -15.78
N ASP A 104 -10.88 -7.88 -15.44
CA ASP A 104 -12.31 -7.92 -15.12
C ASP A 104 -12.67 -7.01 -13.95
N ALA A 105 -11.87 -7.01 -12.87
CA ALA A 105 -12.09 -6.15 -11.70
C ALA A 105 -11.95 -4.64 -12.03
N GLU A 106 -11.00 -4.28 -12.89
CA GLU A 106 -10.82 -2.90 -13.37
C GLU A 106 -12.02 -2.45 -14.21
N ARG A 107 -12.49 -3.33 -15.09
CA ARG A 107 -13.65 -3.07 -15.95
C ARG A 107 -14.92 -2.87 -15.12
N ASP A 108 -15.17 -3.75 -14.17
CA ASP A 108 -16.35 -3.67 -13.30
C ASP A 108 -16.34 -2.37 -12.49
N MET A 109 -15.18 -1.96 -11.97
CA MET A 109 -15.05 -0.69 -11.27
C MET A 109 -15.24 0.50 -12.19
N PHE A 110 -14.60 0.51 -13.36
CA PHE A 110 -14.71 1.61 -14.32
C PHE A 110 -16.16 1.87 -14.74
N LEU A 111 -16.94 0.80 -14.90
CA LEU A 111 -18.37 0.86 -15.18
C LEU A 111 -19.22 1.32 -13.99
N ALA A 112 -18.72 1.16 -12.76
CA ALA A 112 -19.39 1.60 -11.52
C ALA A 112 -19.12 3.08 -11.17
N LEU A 113 -18.15 3.74 -11.83
CA LEU A 113 -17.87 5.16 -11.61
C LEU A 113 -19.02 6.02 -12.12
N ASN A 114 -19.42 7.01 -11.33
CA ASN A 114 -20.62 7.82 -11.58
C ASN A 114 -20.34 9.19 -12.21
N ASN A 115 -19.08 9.64 -12.27
CA ASN A 115 -18.70 10.93 -12.83
C ASN A 115 -17.49 10.80 -13.77
N ASP A 116 -17.31 11.81 -14.63
CA ASP A 116 -16.26 11.82 -15.66
C ASP A 116 -14.87 12.08 -15.08
N GLU A 117 -14.77 12.89 -14.02
CA GLU A 117 -13.49 13.19 -13.35
C GLU A 117 -12.84 11.93 -12.78
N ALA A 118 -13.60 11.10 -12.06
CA ALA A 118 -13.14 9.83 -11.53
C ALA A 118 -12.78 8.84 -12.66
N ARG A 119 -13.44 8.91 -13.82
CA ARG A 119 -13.08 8.09 -14.99
C ARG A 119 -11.76 8.54 -15.61
N GLU A 120 -11.50 9.85 -15.73
CA GLU A 120 -10.19 10.36 -16.17
C GLU A 120 -9.08 9.98 -15.19
N GLU A 121 -9.32 10.11 -13.90
CA GLU A 121 -8.38 9.72 -12.85
C GLU A 121 -8.10 8.21 -12.90
N PHE A 122 -9.14 7.39 -13.07
CA PHE A 122 -9.01 5.95 -13.24
C PHE A 122 -8.15 5.61 -14.46
N ILE A 123 -8.36 6.26 -15.61
CA ILE A 123 -7.56 6.02 -16.82
C ILE A 123 -6.08 6.39 -16.59
N LYS A 124 -5.83 7.46 -15.84
CA LYS A 124 -4.46 7.85 -15.47
C LYS A 124 -3.81 6.81 -14.58
N ASP A 125 -4.50 6.36 -13.53
CA ASP A 125 -4.03 5.33 -12.61
C ASP A 125 -3.83 3.98 -13.34
N PHE A 126 -4.72 3.64 -14.28
CA PHE A 126 -4.64 2.44 -15.11
C PHE A 126 -3.33 2.35 -15.90
N TRP A 127 -2.91 3.46 -16.50
CA TRP A 127 -1.64 3.53 -17.23
C TRP A 127 -0.45 3.57 -16.28
N LEU A 128 -0.53 4.35 -15.19
CA LEU A 128 0.52 4.42 -14.18
C LEU A 128 0.84 3.05 -13.56
N ALA A 129 -0.18 2.22 -13.32
CA ALA A 129 -0.02 0.85 -12.82
C ALA A 129 0.71 -0.09 -13.79
N ARG A 130 0.79 0.29 -15.07
CA ARG A 130 1.46 -0.44 -16.15
C ARG A 130 2.72 0.27 -16.64
N ASP A 131 3.14 1.33 -15.96
CA ASP A 131 4.34 2.08 -16.29
C ASP A 131 5.59 1.31 -15.81
N PRO A 132 6.47 0.85 -16.70
CA PRO A 132 7.68 0.15 -16.32
C PRO A 132 8.73 1.10 -15.72
N THR A 133 8.60 2.42 -15.94
CA THR A 133 9.54 3.45 -15.51
C THR A 133 8.81 4.70 -15.00
N PRO A 134 8.13 4.64 -13.83
CA PRO A 134 7.33 5.76 -13.31
C PRO A 134 8.11 7.05 -13.01
N GLY A 135 9.44 7.04 -13.15
CA GLY A 135 10.33 8.19 -12.99
C GLY A 135 10.63 8.96 -14.29
N THR A 136 10.15 8.51 -15.45
CA THR A 136 10.20 9.24 -16.71
C THR A 136 8.90 10.02 -16.92
N LEU A 137 8.93 11.05 -17.79
CA LEU A 137 7.74 11.85 -18.10
C LEU A 137 6.74 11.11 -19.02
N GLU A 138 7.17 10.03 -19.65
CA GLU A 138 6.42 9.28 -20.66
C GLU A 138 6.28 7.83 -20.21
N ASN A 139 5.11 7.22 -20.49
CA ASN A 139 4.84 5.83 -20.14
C ASN A 139 5.11 4.95 -21.37
N GLU A 140 6.26 4.27 -21.37
CA GLU A 140 6.73 3.53 -22.54
C GLU A 140 5.84 2.33 -22.88
N TYR A 141 5.21 1.71 -21.87
CA TYR A 141 4.26 0.61 -22.09
C TYR A 141 3.00 1.10 -22.81
N LYS A 142 2.47 2.24 -22.38
CA LYS A 142 1.32 2.90 -23.02
C LYS A 142 1.62 3.18 -24.49
N ASP A 143 2.76 3.79 -24.77
CA ASP A 143 3.16 4.15 -26.13
C ASP A 143 3.36 2.92 -27.02
N GLU A 144 4.01 1.88 -26.50
CA GLU A 144 4.18 0.62 -27.20
C GLU A 144 2.82 -0.06 -27.47
N HIS A 145 1.91 -0.05 -26.51
CA HIS A 145 0.58 -0.64 -26.65
C HIS A 145 -0.24 0.05 -27.74
N TYR A 146 -0.28 1.38 -27.77
CA TYR A 146 -0.94 2.12 -28.85
C TYR A 146 -0.26 1.87 -30.20
N ALA A 147 1.07 1.77 -30.24
CA ALA A 147 1.81 1.43 -31.46
C ALA A 147 1.44 0.02 -31.97
N ARG A 148 1.23 -0.96 -31.08
CA ARG A 148 0.77 -2.31 -31.44
C ARG A 148 -0.65 -2.30 -31.99
N ILE A 149 -1.57 -1.54 -31.38
CA ILE A 149 -2.95 -1.37 -31.90
C ILE A 149 -2.91 -0.77 -33.31
N ALA A 150 -2.16 0.32 -33.51
CA ALA A 150 -2.04 0.98 -34.81
C ALA A 150 -1.43 0.04 -35.87
N ARG A 151 -0.40 -0.73 -35.51
CA ARG A 151 0.18 -1.75 -36.41
C ARG A 151 -0.78 -2.88 -36.72
N ALA A 152 -1.50 -3.40 -35.73
CA ALA A 152 -2.51 -4.44 -35.94
C ALA A 152 -3.61 -3.98 -36.90
N ASN A 153 -4.07 -2.73 -36.75
CA ASN A 153 -5.04 -2.11 -37.66
C ASN A 153 -4.50 -1.93 -39.09
N LYS A 154 -3.19 -1.73 -39.25
CA LYS A 154 -2.54 -1.62 -40.58
C LYS A 154 -2.32 -2.98 -41.23
N LEU A 155 -1.87 -3.97 -40.46
CA LEU A 155 -1.42 -5.27 -40.97
C LEU A 155 -2.56 -6.27 -41.18
N PHE A 156 -3.57 -6.25 -40.31
CA PHE A 156 -4.64 -7.25 -40.30
C PHE A 156 -5.99 -6.65 -40.69
N ARG A 157 -5.98 -5.58 -41.48
CA ARG A 157 -7.19 -4.99 -42.01
C ARG A 157 -7.80 -5.93 -43.05
N THR A 158 -9.07 -6.22 -42.85
CA THR A 158 -9.83 -7.16 -43.70
C THR A 158 -10.92 -6.42 -44.46
N PHE A 159 -11.41 -7.00 -45.57
CA PHE A 159 -12.59 -6.52 -46.30
C PHE A 159 -13.88 -6.83 -45.51
N GLY A 160 -14.09 -6.16 -44.38
CA GLY A 160 -15.25 -6.32 -43.49
C GLY A 160 -15.32 -5.21 -42.42
N PRO A 161 -16.36 -5.17 -41.56
CA PRO A 161 -16.55 -4.11 -40.56
C PRO A 161 -15.62 -4.23 -39.34
N THR A 162 -14.87 -5.32 -39.23
CA THR A 162 -13.99 -5.61 -38.08
C THR A 162 -12.65 -4.88 -38.21
N SER A 163 -12.31 -4.06 -37.23
CA SER A 163 -10.98 -3.42 -37.16
C SER A 163 -9.87 -4.46 -37.02
N GLY A 164 -8.68 -4.22 -37.59
CA GLY A 164 -7.58 -5.18 -37.55
C GLY A 164 -7.15 -5.56 -36.13
N SER A 165 -7.26 -4.65 -35.16
CA SER A 165 -7.07 -4.90 -33.72
C SER A 165 -8.08 -5.86 -33.11
N LYS A 166 -9.29 -5.97 -33.68
CA LYS A 166 -10.37 -6.88 -33.25
C LYS A 166 -10.27 -8.26 -33.94
N SER A 167 -9.38 -8.44 -34.91
CA SER A 167 -9.09 -9.75 -35.49
C SER A 167 -8.29 -10.64 -34.53
N GLU A 168 -8.33 -11.96 -34.71
CA GLU A 168 -7.58 -12.89 -33.83
C GLU A 168 -6.07 -12.70 -33.97
N ARG A 169 -5.57 -12.43 -35.18
CA ARG A 169 -4.16 -12.03 -35.40
C ARG A 169 -3.84 -10.72 -34.68
N GLY A 170 -4.73 -9.73 -34.77
CA GLY A 170 -4.58 -8.44 -34.09
C GLY A 170 -4.54 -8.58 -32.56
N ARG A 171 -5.43 -9.39 -31.99
CA ARG A 171 -5.45 -9.71 -30.57
C ARG A 171 -4.11 -10.28 -30.10
N ILE A 172 -3.60 -11.32 -30.79
CA ILE A 172 -2.31 -11.94 -30.45
C ILE A 172 -1.17 -10.93 -30.61
N TYR A 173 -1.18 -10.13 -31.68
CA TYR A 173 -0.16 -9.10 -31.91
C TYR A 173 -0.14 -8.01 -30.84
N ILE A 174 -1.31 -7.61 -30.31
CA ILE A 174 -1.38 -6.63 -29.22
C ILE A 174 -0.85 -7.24 -27.92
N LEU A 175 -1.26 -8.47 -27.60
CA LEU A 175 -0.87 -9.18 -26.38
C LEU A 175 0.62 -9.51 -26.32
N LEU A 176 1.17 -10.11 -27.38
CA LEU A 176 2.55 -10.62 -27.41
C LEU A 176 3.54 -9.72 -28.15
N GLY A 177 3.06 -8.80 -28.99
CA GLY A 177 3.91 -8.07 -29.94
C GLY A 177 4.14 -8.85 -31.23
N PRO A 178 5.08 -8.38 -32.09
CA PRO A 178 5.39 -9.05 -33.35
C PRO A 178 5.97 -10.45 -33.11
N PRO A 179 5.60 -11.44 -33.92
CA PRO A 179 6.23 -12.76 -33.87
C PRO A 179 7.71 -12.70 -34.25
N ASP A 180 8.52 -13.58 -33.69
CA ASP A 180 9.93 -13.74 -34.06
C ASP A 180 10.07 -14.16 -35.53
N GLU A 181 9.19 -15.05 -35.96
CA GLU A 181 9.10 -15.50 -37.35
C GLU A 181 7.64 -15.62 -37.79
N ARG A 182 7.38 -15.17 -39.01
CA ARG A 182 6.07 -15.21 -39.65
C ARG A 182 6.19 -15.89 -41.02
N LYS A 183 5.69 -17.12 -41.14
CA LYS A 183 5.65 -17.87 -42.41
C LYS A 183 4.25 -17.82 -42.99
N MET A 184 4.12 -17.38 -44.24
CA MET A 184 2.83 -17.28 -44.94
C MET A 184 2.71 -18.36 -46.02
N PHE A 185 1.53 -18.96 -46.12
CA PHE A 185 1.18 -19.98 -47.11
C PHE A 185 -0.08 -19.53 -47.87
N PRO A 186 0.04 -18.57 -48.83
CA PRO A 186 -1.10 -17.83 -49.39
C PRO A 186 -1.88 -18.59 -50.47
N ASP A 187 -1.29 -19.55 -51.17
CA ASP A 187 -1.96 -20.31 -52.24
C ASP A 187 -1.66 -21.81 -52.18
N PRO A 188 -2.20 -22.53 -51.17
CA PRO A 188 -2.01 -23.96 -51.12
C PRO A 188 -3.00 -24.66 -52.06
N GLN A 189 -2.49 -25.65 -52.82
CA GLN A 189 -3.32 -26.45 -53.73
C GLN A 189 -4.45 -27.20 -52.99
N TRP A 190 -4.20 -27.63 -51.74
CA TRP A 190 -5.09 -28.54 -51.00
C TRP A 190 -5.57 -27.98 -49.64
N THR A 191 -4.90 -26.95 -49.10
CA THR A 191 -5.24 -26.31 -47.81
C THR A 191 -5.75 -24.88 -47.98
N HIS A 192 -6.45 -24.38 -46.98
CA HIS A 192 -6.79 -22.97 -46.84
C HIS A 192 -5.51 -22.14 -46.66
N PRO A 193 -5.49 -20.86 -47.08
CA PRO A 193 -4.37 -19.98 -46.79
C PRO A 193 -4.03 -19.99 -45.29
N MET A 194 -2.76 -20.24 -44.97
CA MET A 194 -2.29 -20.38 -43.60
C MET A 194 -1.18 -19.38 -43.27
N GLU A 195 -1.00 -19.14 -42.00
CA GLU A 195 0.03 -18.26 -41.47
C GLU A 195 0.53 -18.83 -40.14
N LEU A 196 1.80 -19.21 -40.10
CA LEU A 196 2.44 -19.78 -38.91
C LEU A 196 3.29 -18.71 -38.24
N TRP A 197 2.99 -18.43 -36.97
CA TRP A 197 3.73 -17.51 -36.11
C TRP A 197 4.55 -18.29 -35.11
N THR A 198 5.80 -17.87 -34.96
CA THR A 198 6.75 -18.42 -33.99
C THR A 198 7.08 -17.37 -32.95
N TYR A 199 7.06 -17.76 -31.68
CA TYR A 199 7.44 -16.90 -30.56
C TYR A 199 8.46 -17.58 -29.64
N ARG A 200 9.39 -16.77 -29.14
CA ARG A 200 10.23 -17.08 -27.98
C ARG A 200 9.62 -16.44 -26.75
N GLY A 201 8.98 -17.24 -25.90
CA GLY A 201 8.39 -16.77 -24.65
C GLY A 201 9.44 -16.60 -23.56
N THR A 202 9.13 -15.76 -22.57
CA THR A 202 9.99 -15.56 -21.40
C THR A 202 9.43 -16.36 -20.21
N PRO A 203 10.22 -17.26 -19.57
CA PRO A 203 9.75 -18.07 -18.45
C PRO A 203 9.20 -17.25 -17.27
N THR A 204 9.71 -16.04 -17.04
CA THR A 204 9.23 -15.12 -15.99
C THR A 204 7.79 -14.63 -16.20
N GLN A 205 7.26 -14.72 -17.43
CA GLN A 205 5.85 -14.43 -17.75
C GLN A 205 4.97 -15.70 -17.76
N GLY A 206 5.55 -16.86 -17.43
CA GLY A 206 4.88 -18.16 -17.48
C GLY A 206 4.63 -18.68 -18.90
N LEU A 207 5.30 -18.09 -19.90
CA LEU A 207 5.25 -18.53 -21.30
C LEU A 207 6.36 -19.57 -21.57
N PRO A 208 6.11 -20.55 -22.46
CA PRO A 208 7.13 -21.50 -22.91
C PRO A 208 8.29 -20.80 -23.62
N ALA A 209 9.50 -21.38 -23.55
CA ALA A 209 10.68 -20.82 -24.22
C ALA A 209 10.49 -20.68 -25.74
N TYR A 210 9.68 -21.54 -26.34
CA TYR A 210 9.39 -21.53 -27.77
C TYR A 210 8.03 -22.18 -28.04
N PHE A 211 7.19 -21.53 -28.86
CA PHE A 211 5.87 -22.06 -29.25
C PHE A 211 5.38 -21.50 -30.59
N PHE A 212 4.39 -22.18 -31.17
CA PHE A 212 3.74 -21.82 -32.43
C PHE A 212 2.33 -21.30 -32.23
N LEU A 213 1.86 -20.47 -33.16
CA LEU A 213 0.44 -20.15 -33.34
C LEU A 213 0.12 -20.23 -34.83
N LEU A 214 -0.79 -21.13 -35.19
CA LEU A 214 -1.21 -21.34 -36.57
C LEU A 214 -2.53 -20.62 -36.83
N PHE A 215 -2.55 -19.76 -37.84
CA PHE A 215 -3.75 -19.12 -38.33
C PHE A 215 -4.11 -19.64 -39.72
N TYR A 216 -5.40 -19.70 -40.03
CA TYR A 216 -5.88 -20.10 -41.34
C TYR A 216 -7.12 -19.30 -41.76
N GLN A 217 -7.33 -19.14 -43.06
CA GLN A 217 -8.44 -18.40 -43.63
C GLN A 217 -9.33 -19.30 -44.48
N LYS A 218 -10.52 -19.66 -43.98
CA LYS A 218 -11.50 -20.42 -44.77
C LYS A 218 -11.94 -19.63 -46.00
N VAL A 219 -12.08 -20.30 -47.14
CA VAL A 219 -12.57 -19.69 -48.38
C VAL A 219 -13.97 -19.11 -48.15
N GLY A 220 -14.17 -17.84 -48.49
CA GLY A 220 -15.42 -17.11 -48.23
C GLY A 220 -15.50 -16.41 -46.87
N VAL A 221 -14.53 -16.63 -45.97
CA VAL A 221 -14.36 -15.86 -44.73
C VAL A 221 -13.25 -14.84 -44.93
N SER A 222 -13.51 -13.59 -44.55
CA SER A 222 -12.58 -12.49 -44.80
C SER A 222 -11.38 -12.48 -43.84
N ASP A 223 -11.57 -12.97 -42.61
CA ASP A 223 -10.55 -12.94 -41.55
C ASP A 223 -9.86 -14.29 -41.33
N TYR A 224 -8.55 -14.24 -41.03
CA TYR A 224 -7.81 -15.38 -40.51
C TYR A 224 -8.26 -15.71 -39.09
N ARG A 225 -8.40 -16.99 -38.81
CA ARG A 225 -8.70 -17.54 -37.49
C ARG A 225 -7.56 -18.39 -36.96
N LEU A 226 -7.38 -18.38 -35.65
CA LEU A 226 -6.43 -19.20 -34.91
C LEU A 226 -6.93 -20.64 -34.88
N TYR A 227 -6.18 -21.54 -35.48
CA TYR A 227 -6.46 -22.98 -35.45
C TYR A 227 -6.16 -23.53 -34.06
N MET A 228 -7.10 -24.25 -33.43
CA MET A 228 -6.94 -24.83 -32.07
C MET A 228 -6.56 -26.33 -32.10
N PRO A 229 -5.28 -26.69 -31.85
CA PRO A 229 -4.85 -28.09 -31.86
C PRO A 229 -5.61 -28.97 -30.84
N GLY A 230 -6.11 -30.11 -31.29
CA GLY A 230 -6.85 -31.08 -30.46
C GLY A 230 -8.35 -30.79 -30.31
N PHE A 231 -8.82 -29.56 -30.51
CA PHE A 231 -10.25 -29.22 -30.53
C PHE A 231 -10.79 -29.09 -31.95
N GLU A 232 -9.97 -28.56 -32.87
CA GLU A 232 -10.30 -28.55 -34.29
C GLU A 232 -9.65 -29.74 -35.00
N PRO A 233 -10.39 -30.47 -35.85
CA PRO A 233 -9.82 -31.50 -36.68
C PRO A 233 -8.89 -30.88 -37.73
N VAL A 234 -7.75 -31.50 -38.01
CA VAL A 234 -6.78 -31.03 -39.03
C VAL A 234 -7.43 -30.86 -40.41
N GLN A 235 -8.48 -31.63 -40.70
CA GLN A 235 -9.28 -31.52 -41.91
C GLN A 235 -9.90 -30.12 -42.11
N ASN A 236 -10.08 -29.32 -41.04
CA ASN A 236 -10.52 -27.92 -41.15
C ASN A 236 -9.55 -27.04 -41.94
N LEU A 237 -8.29 -27.46 -42.08
CA LEU A 237 -7.28 -26.76 -42.86
C LEU A 237 -7.37 -27.09 -44.35
N LEU A 238 -8.16 -28.09 -44.78
CA LEU A 238 -8.26 -28.55 -46.17
C LEU A 238 -9.39 -27.83 -46.95
N ARG A 239 -9.17 -27.55 -48.24
CA ARG A 239 -10.16 -26.91 -49.14
C ARG A 239 -11.13 -27.89 -49.79
N VAL A 240 -10.73 -29.14 -49.97
CA VAL A 240 -11.48 -30.15 -50.72
C VAL A 240 -12.20 -31.08 -49.74
N HIS A 241 -13.53 -31.09 -49.82
CA HIS A 241 -14.42 -31.93 -49.00
C HIS A 241 -14.76 -33.20 -49.80
N ASP A 242 -13.80 -34.09 -50.06
CA ASP A 242 -14.13 -35.45 -50.51
C ASP A 242 -14.28 -36.34 -49.26
N PRO A 243 -15.51 -36.74 -48.87
CA PRO A 243 -15.75 -37.42 -47.60
C PRO A 243 -15.12 -38.82 -47.52
N MET A 244 -14.65 -39.38 -48.64
CA MET A 244 -14.22 -40.79 -48.74
C MET A 244 -12.71 -41.02 -48.85
N GLU A 245 -11.87 -39.98 -49.07
CA GLU A 245 -10.42 -40.17 -49.31
C GLU A 245 -9.47 -39.72 -48.18
N TYR A 246 -9.94 -39.00 -47.15
CA TYR A 246 -9.06 -38.39 -46.13
C TYR A 246 -9.29 -38.90 -44.69
N THR A 247 -9.59 -40.18 -44.52
CA THR A 247 -9.46 -40.84 -43.20
C THR A 247 -8.00 -41.17 -42.84
N ASP A 248 -7.08 -41.03 -43.80
CA ASP A 248 -5.66 -41.27 -43.58
C ASP A 248 -4.95 -40.01 -43.05
N TYR A 249 -4.95 -39.86 -41.72
CA TYR A 249 -4.27 -38.78 -41.03
C TYR A 249 -2.78 -38.71 -41.39
N ALA A 250 -2.11 -39.85 -41.63
CA ALA A 250 -0.68 -39.88 -41.95
C ALA A 250 -0.40 -39.12 -43.26
N ARG A 251 -1.26 -39.33 -44.27
CA ARG A 251 -1.15 -38.60 -45.55
C ARG A 251 -1.32 -37.09 -45.38
N ILE A 252 -2.26 -36.64 -44.54
CA ILE A 252 -2.45 -35.21 -44.26
C ILE A 252 -1.20 -34.61 -43.61
N TYR A 253 -0.60 -35.30 -42.64
CA TYR A 253 0.62 -34.85 -41.98
C TYR A 253 1.83 -34.84 -42.92
N ASP A 254 1.95 -35.83 -43.82
CA ASP A 254 3.03 -35.87 -44.81
C ASP A 254 2.95 -34.69 -45.79
N GLU A 255 1.75 -34.34 -46.26
CA GLU A 255 1.53 -33.16 -47.12
C GLU A 255 1.87 -31.85 -46.39
N LEU A 256 1.45 -31.70 -45.13
CA LEU A 256 1.82 -30.55 -44.29
C LEU A 256 3.33 -30.46 -44.08
N LYS A 257 4.00 -31.60 -43.90
CA LYS A 257 5.45 -31.70 -43.73
C LYS A 257 6.22 -31.29 -44.98
N ILE A 258 5.69 -31.61 -46.17
CA ILE A 258 6.24 -31.16 -47.46
C ILE A 258 6.13 -29.64 -47.59
N MET A 259 5.03 -29.04 -47.13
CA MET A 259 4.85 -27.57 -47.14
C MET A 259 5.82 -26.86 -46.19
N ALA A 260 5.91 -27.32 -44.95
CA ALA A 260 6.92 -26.88 -43.99
C ALA A 260 7.08 -27.91 -42.86
N PRO A 261 8.32 -28.19 -42.43
CA PRO A 261 8.57 -29.22 -41.40
C PRO A 261 7.92 -28.89 -40.05
N GLU A 262 7.61 -27.63 -39.76
CA GLU A 262 6.99 -27.19 -38.50
C GLU A 262 5.45 -27.28 -38.49
N LEU A 263 4.79 -27.36 -39.66
CA LEU A 263 3.32 -27.40 -39.74
C LEU A 263 2.70 -28.64 -39.08
N PRO A 264 3.23 -29.87 -39.28
CA PRO A 264 2.74 -31.05 -38.57
C PRO A 264 2.79 -30.89 -37.05
N MET A 265 3.84 -30.24 -36.54
CA MET A 265 4.02 -29.99 -35.10
C MET A 265 2.97 -29.00 -34.61
N ALA A 266 2.83 -27.84 -35.29
CA ALA A 266 1.90 -26.77 -34.92
C ALA A 266 0.42 -27.18 -34.99
N VAL A 267 0.09 -28.16 -35.84
CA VAL A 267 -1.27 -28.73 -35.96
C VAL A 267 -1.59 -29.69 -34.81
N GLN A 268 -0.58 -30.33 -34.22
CA GLN A 268 -0.73 -31.26 -33.10
C GLN A 268 -0.66 -30.56 -31.74
N SER A 269 0.29 -29.64 -31.57
CA SER A 269 0.46 -28.82 -30.37
C SER A 269 1.17 -27.51 -30.71
N TYR A 270 0.82 -26.44 -30.01
CA TYR A 270 1.62 -25.22 -30.05
C TYR A 270 3.00 -25.40 -29.41
N LEU A 271 3.23 -26.47 -28.65
CA LEU A 271 4.50 -26.80 -28.01
C LEU A 271 5.25 -27.86 -28.83
N PRO A 272 6.36 -27.50 -29.49
CA PRO A 272 7.12 -28.44 -30.32
C PRO A 272 7.63 -29.67 -29.55
N GLU A 273 7.98 -29.53 -28.28
CA GLU A 273 8.47 -30.62 -27.42
C GLU A 273 7.41 -31.72 -27.20
N GLU A 274 6.13 -31.37 -27.18
CA GLU A 274 5.03 -32.34 -27.03
C GLU A 274 4.75 -33.09 -28.33
N SER A 275 4.99 -32.45 -29.48
CA SER A 275 4.73 -33.04 -30.81
C SER A 275 5.69 -34.18 -31.16
N LEU A 276 6.86 -34.26 -30.51
CA LEU A 276 7.89 -35.27 -30.78
C LEU A 276 7.56 -36.68 -30.26
N GLY A 277 6.53 -36.83 -29.41
CA GLY A 277 6.18 -38.10 -28.75
C GLY A 277 5.02 -38.91 -29.36
N MET A 278 4.26 -38.36 -30.32
CA MET A 278 2.96 -38.91 -30.74
C MET A 278 2.93 -39.49 -32.17
N ILE A 279 3.97 -40.23 -32.57
CA ILE A 279 3.99 -40.90 -33.90
C ILE A 279 3.36 -42.31 -33.86
N LEU A 280 2.98 -42.84 -32.70
CA LEU A 280 2.50 -44.23 -32.60
C LEU A 280 1.14 -44.32 -31.89
N HIS A 281 0.10 -44.52 -32.71
CA HIS A 281 -1.26 -44.99 -32.41
C HIS A 281 -2.39 -43.95 -32.27
N GLN A 282 -3.57 -44.39 -32.72
CA GLN A 282 -4.81 -43.67 -33.06
C GLN A 282 -5.56 -43.02 -31.89
N ASP A 283 -4.89 -42.71 -30.78
CA ASP A 283 -5.53 -42.06 -29.65
C ASP A 283 -5.30 -40.54 -29.74
N MET A 284 -6.29 -39.87 -30.33
CA MET A 284 -6.40 -38.40 -30.41
C MET A 284 -6.50 -37.82 -28.98
N SER A 285 -5.36 -37.65 -28.32
CA SER A 285 -5.30 -36.95 -27.05
C SER A 285 -5.35 -35.44 -27.30
N PHE A 286 -6.32 -34.77 -26.67
CA PHE A 286 -6.42 -33.31 -26.68
C PHE A 286 -5.13 -32.71 -26.12
N SER A 287 -4.44 -31.82 -26.86
CA SER A 287 -3.35 -31.02 -26.28
C SER A 287 -3.95 -29.97 -25.34
N PHE A 288 -4.29 -30.39 -24.11
CA PHE A 288 -4.74 -29.47 -23.06
C PHE A 288 -3.70 -28.37 -22.80
N SER A 289 -2.42 -28.66 -23.03
CA SER A 289 -1.31 -27.71 -22.96
C SER A 289 -1.42 -26.54 -23.94
N SER A 290 -1.90 -26.77 -25.17
CA SER A 290 -2.13 -25.71 -26.17
C SER A 290 -3.22 -24.74 -25.71
N HIS A 291 -4.28 -25.26 -25.08
CA HIS A 291 -5.35 -24.43 -24.50
C HIS A 291 -4.89 -23.67 -23.25
N LEU A 292 -4.12 -24.33 -22.38
CA LEU A 292 -3.50 -23.71 -21.23
C LEU A 292 -2.55 -22.59 -21.65
N LEU A 293 -1.82 -22.76 -22.76
CA LEU A 293 -0.97 -21.72 -23.35
C LEU A 293 -1.78 -20.52 -23.82
N LEU A 294 -2.91 -20.69 -24.51
CA LEU A 294 -3.76 -19.57 -24.92
C LEU A 294 -4.34 -18.81 -23.72
N ASN A 295 -4.72 -19.52 -22.66
CA ASN A 295 -5.16 -18.90 -21.41
C ASN A 295 -4.00 -18.11 -20.75
N LYS A 296 -2.80 -18.70 -20.71
CA LYS A 296 -1.59 -18.00 -20.24
C LYS A 296 -1.34 -16.73 -21.05
N ILE A 297 -1.37 -16.79 -22.39
CA ILE A 297 -1.20 -15.63 -23.28
C ILE A 297 -2.23 -14.55 -23.00
N ALA A 298 -3.51 -14.91 -22.87
CA ALA A 298 -4.59 -13.96 -22.57
C ALA A 298 -4.43 -13.29 -21.20
N THR A 299 -3.79 -13.96 -20.24
CA THR A 299 -3.59 -13.43 -18.88
C THR A 299 -2.25 -12.72 -18.68
N VAL A 300 -1.34 -12.74 -19.67
CA VAL A 300 -0.03 -12.06 -19.57
C VAL A 300 -0.18 -10.58 -19.16
N PRO A 301 -1.02 -9.76 -19.81
CA PRO A 301 -1.14 -8.34 -19.43
C PRO A 301 -1.69 -8.15 -18.01
N HIS A 302 -2.59 -9.03 -17.57
CA HIS A 302 -3.20 -8.96 -16.24
C HIS A 302 -2.25 -9.39 -15.12
N ARG A 303 -1.25 -10.24 -15.42
CA ARG A 303 -0.20 -10.63 -14.45
C ARG A 303 0.89 -9.59 -14.30
N LEU A 304 1.10 -8.78 -15.34
CA LEU A 304 2.11 -7.71 -15.35
C LEU A 304 1.60 -6.41 -14.72
N ALA A 305 0.27 -6.25 -14.57
CA ALA A 305 -0.35 -5.05 -14.03
C ALA A 305 -0.85 -5.25 -12.59
N ASP A 306 -0.56 -4.30 -11.70
CA ASP A 306 -1.14 -4.27 -10.36
C ASP A 306 -2.55 -3.70 -10.42
N THR A 307 -3.57 -4.53 -10.16
CA THR A 307 -4.99 -4.11 -10.20
C THR A 307 -5.51 -3.57 -8.86
N ARG A 308 -4.69 -3.52 -7.80
CA ARG A 308 -5.13 -3.13 -6.45
C ARG A 308 -5.43 -1.64 -6.30
N TYR A 309 -4.95 -0.78 -7.20
CA TYR A 309 -5.33 0.65 -7.18
C TYR A 309 -6.85 0.86 -7.33
N VAL A 310 -7.53 -0.12 -7.92
CA VAL A 310 -8.99 -0.14 -8.08
C VAL A 310 -9.71 -0.11 -6.73
N GLU A 311 -9.08 -0.59 -5.65
CA GLU A 311 -9.64 -0.58 -4.30
C GLU A 311 -9.90 0.84 -3.76
N LYS A 312 -9.16 1.84 -4.25
CA LYS A 312 -9.40 3.27 -3.96
C LYS A 312 -10.82 3.71 -4.32
N TYR A 313 -11.42 3.06 -5.32
CA TYR A 313 -12.73 3.41 -5.87
C TYR A 313 -13.86 2.57 -5.26
N LEU A 314 -13.57 1.55 -4.44
CA LEU A 314 -14.56 0.82 -3.65
C LEU A 314 -15.00 1.69 -2.46
N GLY A 315 -16.20 2.26 -2.55
CA GLY A 315 -16.73 3.19 -1.56
C GLY A 315 -16.54 2.75 -0.10
N GLY A 316 -15.94 3.65 0.69
CA GLY A 316 -16.12 3.73 2.14
C GLY A 316 -15.33 2.78 3.04
N VAL A 317 -14.63 1.77 2.51
CA VAL A 317 -13.75 0.93 3.35
C VAL A 317 -12.41 0.78 2.66
N VAL A 318 -11.47 1.63 3.07
CA VAL A 318 -10.04 1.40 2.82
C VAL A 318 -9.63 0.14 3.58
N ARG A 319 -9.77 -1.01 2.91
CA ARG A 319 -8.99 -2.20 3.22
C ARG A 319 -8.10 -2.47 2.03
N THR A 320 -7.08 -1.63 1.91
CA THR A 320 -5.88 -1.98 1.14
C THR A 320 -5.11 -3.04 1.91
N GLU A 321 -5.64 -4.25 1.95
CA GLU A 321 -4.80 -5.42 2.17
C GLU A 321 -4.29 -5.85 0.82
N TYR A 322 -3.29 -5.10 0.33
CA TYR A 322 -2.33 -5.66 -0.58
C TYR A 322 -1.90 -7.01 0.01
N ALA A 323 -2.26 -8.11 -0.64
CA ALA A 323 -1.73 -9.43 -0.31
C ALA A 323 -0.25 -9.45 -0.70
N PHE A 324 0.56 -8.70 0.05
CA PHE A 324 1.99 -8.80 0.01
C PHE A 324 2.37 -10.16 0.56
N LEU A 325 3.35 -10.81 -0.06
CA LEU A 325 4.04 -11.90 0.62
C LEU A 325 4.62 -11.35 1.92
N THR A 326 4.27 -11.96 3.05
CA THR A 326 4.75 -11.52 4.37
C THR A 326 6.26 -11.67 4.41
N MET A 327 6.94 -10.54 4.57
CA MET A 327 8.37 -10.49 4.76
C MET A 327 8.67 -10.58 6.25
N VAL A 328 9.55 -11.52 6.62
CA VAL A 328 10.18 -11.49 7.94
C VAL A 328 11.27 -10.44 7.89
N TYR A 329 11.19 -9.45 8.76
CA TYR A 329 12.20 -8.41 8.91
C TYR A 329 12.38 -8.09 10.38
N ARG A 330 13.58 -7.69 10.76
CA ARG A 330 13.96 -7.47 12.15
C ARG A 330 14.21 -5.98 12.36
N PRO A 331 13.32 -5.27 13.05
CA PRO A 331 13.53 -3.87 13.34
C PRO A 331 14.52 -3.71 14.49
N VAL A 332 15.43 -2.75 14.36
CA VAL A 332 16.23 -2.22 15.47
C VAL A 332 15.81 -0.79 15.69
N TYR A 333 15.45 -0.43 16.92
CA TYR A 333 15.10 0.93 17.30
C TYR A 333 16.11 1.43 18.33
N PHE A 334 16.52 2.68 18.20
CA PHE A 334 17.38 3.32 19.17
C PHE A 334 17.01 4.79 19.35
N LEU A 335 16.87 5.18 20.61
CA LEU A 335 16.63 6.56 21.02
C LEU A 335 17.98 7.25 21.23
N TRP A 336 18.28 8.20 20.36
CA TRP A 336 19.42 9.09 20.46
C TRP A 336 19.05 10.40 21.13
N LEU A 337 20.01 10.99 21.83
CA LEU A 337 19.99 12.34 22.36
C LEU A 337 21.09 13.17 21.68
N ASP A 338 20.74 14.39 21.27
CA ASP A 338 21.74 15.40 20.91
C ASP A 338 22.35 16.05 22.17
N LYS A 339 23.28 16.99 21.99
CA LYS A 339 23.96 17.67 23.12
C LYS A 339 23.00 18.52 23.96
N SER A 340 21.86 18.90 23.42
CA SER A 340 20.82 19.68 24.08
C SER A 340 19.76 18.80 24.75
N GLY A 341 19.95 17.47 24.80
CA GLY A 341 18.98 16.54 25.39
C GLY A 341 17.79 16.23 24.50
N ASN A 342 17.81 16.61 23.23
CA ASN A 342 16.69 16.39 22.33
C ASN A 342 16.70 14.99 21.69
N TYR A 343 15.53 14.35 21.64
CA TYR A 343 15.41 12.98 21.15
C TYR A 343 15.32 12.83 19.63
N PHE A 344 15.97 11.78 19.13
CA PHE A 344 15.82 11.24 17.79
C PHE A 344 15.57 9.74 17.88
N LEU A 345 14.69 9.23 17.02
CA LEU A 345 14.47 7.80 16.88
C LEU A 345 15.15 7.32 15.61
N ASP A 346 16.23 6.57 15.79
CA ASP A 346 16.82 5.80 14.71
C ASP A 346 16.17 4.44 14.64
N PHE A 347 15.91 4.01 13.42
CA PHE A 347 15.36 2.69 13.17
C PHE A 347 16.06 2.04 12.00
N SER A 348 16.17 0.73 12.05
CA SER A 348 16.70 -0.07 10.97
C SER A 348 15.82 -1.26 10.66
N PHE A 349 15.76 -1.65 9.39
CA PHE A 349 15.08 -2.87 8.95
C PHE A 349 16.08 -3.77 8.24
N LEU A 350 16.35 -4.95 8.80
CA LEU A 350 17.10 -6.00 8.13
C LEU A 350 16.19 -6.78 7.18
N ILE A 351 16.62 -6.91 5.93
CA ILE A 351 15.94 -7.57 4.83
C ILE A 351 16.77 -8.79 4.43
N GLU A 352 16.19 -9.98 4.61
CA GLU A 352 16.86 -11.23 4.25
C GLU A 352 17.01 -11.36 2.72
N PRO A 353 18.07 -12.02 2.22
CA PRO A 353 18.34 -12.19 0.79
C PRO A 353 17.14 -12.70 -0.02
N GLN A 354 16.36 -13.62 0.55
CA GLN A 354 15.18 -14.21 -0.11
C GLN A 354 14.06 -13.21 -0.41
N TYR A 355 14.04 -12.04 0.24
CA TYR A 355 13.06 -10.98 0.02
C TYR A 355 13.58 -9.84 -0.85
N ILE A 356 14.81 -9.95 -1.34
CA ILE A 356 15.45 -8.97 -2.22
C ILE A 356 15.26 -9.45 -3.65
N THR A 357 14.38 -8.77 -4.40
CA THR A 357 14.22 -8.99 -5.84
C THR A 357 14.85 -7.85 -6.61
N ILE A 358 15.78 -8.19 -7.50
CA ILE A 358 16.46 -7.25 -8.39
C ILE A 358 15.93 -7.50 -9.80
N GLN A 359 15.31 -6.49 -10.41
CA GLN A 359 14.91 -6.52 -11.81
C GLN A 359 16.04 -6.01 -12.70
N ASN A 360 16.03 -6.43 -13.97
CA ASN A 360 16.92 -5.93 -15.00
C ASN A 360 16.09 -5.33 -16.14
N TYR A 361 16.38 -4.08 -16.49
CA TYR A 361 15.80 -3.41 -17.65
C TYR A 361 16.89 -2.63 -18.41
N LYS A 362 17.08 -2.94 -19.70
CA LYS A 362 18.08 -2.30 -20.58
C LYS A 362 19.48 -2.21 -19.92
N GLU A 363 19.96 -3.31 -19.35
CA GLU A 363 21.25 -3.43 -18.64
C GLU A 363 21.36 -2.63 -17.33
N LYS A 364 20.27 -2.06 -16.82
CA LYS A 364 20.20 -1.45 -15.49
C LYS A 364 19.52 -2.42 -14.53
N TYR A 365 20.23 -2.81 -13.48
CA TYR A 365 19.67 -3.62 -12.40
C TYR A 365 19.12 -2.72 -11.32
N TYR A 366 17.92 -2.99 -10.82
CA TYR A 366 17.33 -2.16 -9.79
C TYR A 366 16.37 -2.91 -8.86
N THR A 367 16.12 -2.33 -7.70
CA THR A 367 15.09 -2.75 -6.74
C THR A 367 14.47 -1.51 -6.09
N SER A 368 13.18 -1.57 -5.80
CA SER A 368 12.40 -0.42 -5.30
C SER A 368 11.79 -0.74 -3.95
N PHE A 369 12.06 0.11 -2.97
CA PHE A 369 11.51 -0.02 -1.61
C PHE A 369 10.69 1.20 -1.21
N LYS A 370 9.67 0.95 -0.40
CA LYS A 370 8.91 1.97 0.31
C LYS A 370 8.91 1.67 1.80
N VAL A 371 9.32 2.66 2.60
CA VAL A 371 9.36 2.59 4.05
C VAL A 371 8.38 3.61 4.60
N ASN A 372 7.48 3.18 5.45
CA ASN A 372 6.62 4.08 6.22
C ASN A 372 6.78 3.78 7.70
N ALA A 373 6.89 4.81 8.53
CA ALA A 373 6.81 4.70 9.96
C ALA A 373 5.81 5.74 10.47
N THR A 374 4.91 5.33 11.35
CA THR A 374 3.88 6.22 11.91
C THR A 374 3.91 6.12 13.42
N LEU A 375 4.11 7.26 14.08
CA LEU A 375 3.99 7.40 15.53
C LEU A 375 2.57 7.82 15.88
N GLN A 376 1.96 7.06 16.79
CA GLN A 376 0.65 7.34 17.35
C GLN A 376 0.75 7.56 18.85
N ASN A 377 0.03 8.55 19.38
CA ASN A 377 -0.10 8.74 20.83
C ASN A 377 -1.11 7.74 21.44
N LYS A 378 -1.36 7.85 22.76
CA LYS A 378 -2.33 6.98 23.46
C LYS A 378 -3.76 7.10 22.93
N GLN A 379 -4.12 8.27 22.39
CA GLN A 379 -5.42 8.56 21.78
C GLN A 379 -5.53 8.03 20.34
N ARG A 380 -4.49 7.34 19.83
CA ARG A 380 -4.37 6.85 18.45
C ARG A 380 -4.31 7.95 17.40
N GLU A 381 -4.05 9.18 17.82
CA GLU A 381 -3.82 10.30 16.91
C GLU A 381 -2.42 10.17 16.32
N LYS A 382 -2.31 10.43 15.02
CA LYS A 382 -1.04 10.41 14.31
C LYS A 382 -0.26 11.67 14.65
N VAL A 383 0.88 11.49 15.30
CA VAL A 383 1.70 12.59 15.83
C VAL A 383 3.04 12.72 15.14
N GLY A 384 3.53 11.65 14.51
CA GLY A 384 4.74 11.68 13.71
C GLY A 384 4.64 10.71 12.53
N GLU A 385 5.31 11.05 11.44
CA GLU A 385 5.40 10.20 10.26
C GLU A 385 6.79 10.27 9.66
N TYR A 386 7.22 9.13 9.16
CA TYR A 386 8.36 8.98 8.29
C TYR A 386 7.89 8.25 7.04
N GLY A 387 8.18 8.82 5.87
CA GLY A 387 7.89 8.19 4.60
C GLY A 387 9.11 8.29 3.71
N ASP A 388 9.57 7.15 3.23
CA ASP A 388 10.65 7.09 2.27
C ASP A 388 10.30 6.14 1.12
N ARG A 389 10.66 6.54 -0.09
CA ARG A 389 10.61 5.71 -1.28
C ARG A 389 11.93 5.88 -2.02
N GLY A 390 12.53 4.76 -2.41
CA GLY A 390 13.80 4.76 -3.09
C GLY A 390 13.91 3.64 -4.09
N ASP A 391 14.42 4.00 -5.27
CA ASP A 391 14.87 3.05 -6.28
C ASP A 391 16.39 2.94 -6.15
N LEU A 392 16.88 1.73 -5.99
CA LEU A 392 18.31 1.43 -5.91
C LEU A 392 18.74 0.82 -7.22
N TYR A 393 19.78 1.40 -7.81
CA TYR A 393 20.37 0.90 -9.04
C TYR A 393 21.70 0.23 -8.74
N PHE A 394 21.95 -0.90 -9.41
CA PHE A 394 23.15 -1.69 -9.24
C PHE A 394 23.82 -1.95 -10.60
N THR A 395 25.15 -2.03 -10.59
CA THR A 395 25.90 -2.66 -11.69
C THR A 395 25.80 -4.18 -11.60
N ARG A 396 26.18 -4.87 -12.67
CA ARG A 396 26.17 -6.35 -12.70
C ARG A 396 27.05 -6.95 -11.59
N GLU A 397 28.23 -6.37 -11.37
CA GLU A 397 29.17 -6.81 -10.32
C GLU A 397 28.57 -6.60 -8.93
N GLN A 398 27.85 -5.49 -8.72
CA GLN A 398 27.17 -5.22 -7.46
C GLN A 398 26.04 -6.23 -7.20
N VAL A 399 25.28 -6.61 -8.22
CA VAL A 399 24.23 -7.64 -8.08
C VAL A 399 24.83 -8.97 -7.64
N GLU A 400 25.95 -9.39 -8.23
CA GLU A 400 26.64 -10.62 -7.83
C GLU A 400 27.14 -10.55 -6.38
N ALA A 401 27.65 -9.40 -5.95
CA ALA A 401 28.15 -9.19 -4.58
C ALA A 401 27.04 -9.18 -3.50
N ILE A 402 25.80 -8.82 -3.86
CA ILE A 402 24.69 -8.65 -2.90
C ILE A 402 23.66 -9.78 -2.95
N LYS A 403 23.71 -10.66 -3.96
CA LYS A 403 22.72 -11.73 -4.20
C LYS A 403 22.44 -12.61 -2.98
N ASN A 404 23.44 -12.83 -2.12
CA ASN A 404 23.35 -13.68 -0.93
C ASN A 404 23.60 -12.91 0.38
N ARG A 405 23.59 -11.57 0.36
CA ARG A 405 23.83 -10.75 1.56
C ARG A 405 22.54 -10.05 1.97
N PRO A 406 22.24 -9.96 3.27
CA PRO A 406 21.10 -9.18 3.72
C PRO A 406 21.31 -7.69 3.40
N MET A 407 20.22 -6.95 3.28
CA MET A 407 20.23 -5.49 3.18
C MET A 407 19.68 -4.89 4.48
N ALA A 408 20.19 -3.74 4.88
CA ALA A 408 19.69 -3.02 6.05
C ALA A 408 19.28 -1.61 5.63
N TYR A 409 18.00 -1.28 5.76
CA TYR A 409 17.55 0.10 5.65
C TYR A 409 17.78 0.83 6.97
N LEU A 410 18.28 2.07 6.92
CA LEU A 410 18.43 2.93 8.09
C LEU A 410 17.60 4.21 7.91
N GLY A 411 16.77 4.52 8.90
CA GLY A 411 15.97 5.72 8.96
C GLY A 411 16.13 6.44 10.30
N ARG A 412 15.87 7.75 10.29
CA ARG A 412 15.87 8.62 11.47
C ARG A 412 14.63 9.50 11.43
N MET A 413 14.02 9.71 12.58
CA MET A 413 12.97 10.72 12.74
C MET A 413 13.13 11.48 14.05
N VAL A 414 12.63 12.71 14.07
CA VAL A 414 12.52 13.51 15.30
C VAL A 414 11.39 12.92 16.16
N ILE A 415 11.61 12.83 17.47
CA ILE A 415 10.60 12.40 18.44
C ILE A 415 10.71 13.25 19.71
N THR A 416 9.61 13.46 20.42
CA THR A 416 9.55 14.18 21.71
C THR A 416 9.30 13.21 22.86
N PRO A 417 9.53 13.61 24.13
CA PRO A 417 9.14 12.81 25.29
C PRO A 417 7.66 12.43 25.26
N GLY A 418 7.35 11.21 25.70
CA GLY A 418 5.99 10.67 25.67
C GLY A 418 5.92 9.17 25.40
N LYS A 419 4.69 8.65 25.44
CA LYS A 419 4.41 7.23 25.16
C LYS A 419 3.74 7.10 23.80
N PHE A 420 4.35 6.33 22.92
CA PHE A 420 3.94 6.18 21.55
C PHE A 420 3.79 4.72 21.16
N ASN A 421 2.95 4.47 20.16
CA ASN A 421 2.97 3.24 19.39
C ASN A 421 3.52 3.55 18.00
N LEU A 422 4.65 2.95 17.66
CA LEU A 422 5.28 3.07 16.36
C LEU A 422 4.83 1.92 15.46
N SER A 423 4.09 2.22 14.40
CA SER A 423 3.78 1.28 13.33
C SER A 423 4.76 1.51 12.17
N SER A 424 5.68 0.57 11.95
CA SER A 424 6.62 0.60 10.83
C SER A 424 6.24 -0.43 9.76
N GLN A 425 6.45 -0.07 8.50
CA GLN A 425 6.13 -0.87 7.34
C GLN A 425 7.26 -0.74 6.31
N LEU A 426 7.70 -1.87 5.78
CA LEU A 426 8.67 -1.93 4.69
C LEU A 426 8.06 -2.75 3.56
N ALA A 427 7.91 -2.14 2.39
CA ALA A 427 7.41 -2.76 1.17
C ALA A 427 8.53 -2.84 0.13
N ASN A 428 8.75 -4.02 -0.44
CA ASN A 428 9.48 -4.18 -1.67
C ASN A 428 8.48 -4.08 -2.83
N LEU A 429 8.53 -2.97 -3.55
CA LEU A 429 7.63 -2.67 -4.66
C LEU A 429 7.97 -3.54 -5.89
N THR A 430 9.19 -4.05 -5.99
CA THR A 430 9.66 -4.91 -7.09
C THR A 430 9.18 -6.34 -6.95
N SER A 431 9.21 -6.91 -5.74
CA SER A 431 8.76 -8.28 -5.45
C SER A 431 7.30 -8.38 -5.02
N ASN A 432 6.68 -7.24 -4.74
CA ASN A 432 5.37 -7.17 -4.10
C ASN A 432 5.34 -7.93 -2.75
N SER A 433 6.40 -7.81 -1.96
CA SER A 433 6.47 -8.28 -0.57
C SER A 433 6.46 -7.13 0.43
N MET A 434 6.00 -7.38 1.66
CA MET A 434 5.92 -6.37 2.71
C MET A 434 5.99 -6.99 4.08
N GLY A 435 6.60 -6.26 4.99
CA GLY A 435 6.49 -6.49 6.42
C GLY A 435 5.86 -5.29 7.13
N ARG A 436 5.08 -5.55 8.18
CA ARG A 436 4.58 -4.54 9.12
C ARG A 436 4.84 -4.98 10.56
N VAL A 437 5.19 -4.03 11.42
CA VAL A 437 5.47 -4.22 12.84
C VAL A 437 4.94 -3.03 13.61
N SER A 438 4.44 -3.29 14.81
CA SER A 438 4.03 -2.25 15.76
C SER A 438 4.81 -2.45 17.05
N GLN A 439 5.42 -1.38 17.57
CA GLN A 439 6.17 -1.42 18.82
C GLN A 439 5.80 -0.22 19.69
N ALA A 440 5.59 -0.48 20.99
CA ALA A 440 5.47 0.57 21.98
C ALA A 440 6.85 1.21 22.22
N ILE A 441 6.90 2.53 22.17
CA ILE A 441 8.09 3.36 22.43
C ILE A 441 7.75 4.26 23.61
N ASP A 442 8.56 4.19 24.68
CA ASP A 442 8.46 5.06 25.85
C ASP A 442 9.68 5.98 25.86
N VAL A 443 9.45 7.27 25.68
CA VAL A 443 10.49 8.31 25.67
C VAL A 443 10.37 9.10 26.95
N LEU A 444 11.33 8.93 27.85
CA LEU A 444 11.36 9.60 29.14
C LEU A 444 11.71 11.09 28.99
N ASP A 445 11.22 11.94 29.89
CA ASP A 445 11.58 13.35 29.89
C ASP A 445 12.97 13.54 30.54
N SER A 446 13.97 13.90 29.73
CA SER A 446 15.36 14.10 30.18
C SER A 446 15.54 15.35 31.03
N ASP A 447 14.57 16.29 31.01
CA ASP A 447 14.66 17.55 31.72
C ASP A 447 14.21 17.42 33.18
N SER A 448 13.47 16.36 33.49
CA SER A 448 12.89 16.14 34.82
C SER A 448 13.78 15.29 35.71
N GLU A 449 14.32 14.20 35.19
CA GLU A 449 15.14 13.24 35.93
C GLU A 449 16.28 12.72 35.06
N PRO A 450 17.39 12.26 35.66
CA PRO A 450 18.42 11.56 34.90
C PRO A 450 17.85 10.33 34.20
N ILE A 451 18.40 10.01 33.04
CA ILE A 451 17.93 8.90 32.21
C ILE A 451 19.10 8.14 31.60
N LEU A 452 18.87 6.86 31.32
CA LEU A 452 19.72 6.05 30.44
C LEU A 452 18.92 5.76 29.16
N ALA A 453 19.29 6.43 28.07
CA ALA A 453 18.61 6.35 26.79
C ALA A 453 19.25 5.28 25.90
N GLY A 454 18.46 4.25 25.60
CA GLY A 454 18.76 3.21 24.60
C GLY A 454 19.98 2.36 24.95
N MET A 455 19.84 1.04 24.98
CA MET A 455 20.99 0.13 25.04
C MET A 455 21.08 -0.65 23.74
N LEU A 456 22.09 -0.33 22.94
CA LEU A 456 22.27 -0.87 21.60
C LEU A 456 23.53 -1.74 21.54
N PRO A 457 23.38 -3.05 21.35
CA PRO A 457 24.46 -3.89 20.89
C PRO A 457 24.89 -3.45 19.47
N ILE A 458 26.18 -3.15 19.29
CA ILE A 458 26.75 -2.72 18.02
C ILE A 458 27.93 -3.61 17.63
N LEU A 459 28.03 -3.95 16.35
CA LEU A 459 29.11 -4.79 15.81
C LEU A 459 30.43 -4.03 15.75
N ARG A 460 30.36 -2.76 15.34
CA ARG A 460 31.52 -1.87 15.21
C ARG A 460 31.10 -0.42 15.34
N TYR A 461 32.07 0.43 15.62
CA TYR A 461 31.94 1.88 15.57
C TYR A 461 33.15 2.50 14.85
N GLN A 462 32.94 3.67 14.28
CA GLN A 462 34.00 4.53 13.77
C GLN A 462 33.92 5.89 14.45
N LEU A 463 35.06 6.37 14.96
CA LEU A 463 35.20 7.75 15.42
C LEU A 463 35.41 8.65 14.19
N LEU A 464 34.61 9.69 14.05
CA LEU A 464 34.70 10.62 12.93
C LEU A 464 35.65 11.76 13.29
N GLU A 465 36.69 11.96 12.49
CA GLU A 465 37.59 13.12 12.58
C GLU A 465 36.94 14.36 11.93
N GLU A 466 37.48 15.56 12.18
CA GLU A 466 36.91 16.89 11.93
C GLU A 466 36.27 17.18 10.55
N LYS A 467 36.41 16.32 9.54
CA LYS A 467 35.61 16.42 8.30
C LYS A 467 34.25 15.75 8.54
N PRO A 468 33.15 16.51 8.68
CA PRO A 468 31.86 15.91 8.94
C PRO A 468 31.45 15.08 7.72
N LEU A 469 31.39 13.76 7.89
CA LEU A 469 30.50 12.98 7.05
C LEU A 469 29.09 13.52 7.28
N PRO A 470 28.26 13.64 6.22
CA PRO A 470 26.92 14.15 6.40
C PRO A 470 26.19 13.30 7.44
N PRO A 471 25.46 13.88 8.40
CA PRO A 471 24.74 13.12 9.42
C PRO A 471 23.79 12.09 8.80
N GLY A 472 23.53 11.00 9.52
CA GLY A 472 22.71 9.89 9.03
C GLY A 472 22.15 9.03 10.16
N ALA A 473 21.21 8.14 9.86
CA ALA A 473 20.75 7.17 10.83
C ALA A 473 21.92 6.31 11.35
N PHE A 474 21.96 6.08 12.66
CA PHE A 474 23.04 5.51 13.46
C PHE A 474 24.40 6.22 13.30
N ARG A 475 24.37 7.46 12.82
CA ARG A 475 25.53 8.33 12.65
C ARG A 475 25.28 9.70 13.28
N THR A 476 26.27 10.18 13.98
CA THR A 476 26.33 11.52 14.57
C THR A 476 27.56 12.24 14.03
N ASP A 477 27.82 13.44 14.52
CA ASP A 477 29.03 14.18 14.14
C ASP A 477 30.31 13.54 14.70
N LEU A 478 30.19 12.66 15.70
CA LEU A 478 31.31 12.02 16.39
C LEU A 478 31.44 10.52 16.10
N TYR A 479 30.32 9.83 15.90
CA TYR A 479 30.27 8.38 15.81
C TYR A 479 29.48 7.92 14.60
N ALA A 480 29.98 6.92 13.89
CA ALA A 480 29.19 6.08 12.99
C ALA A 480 29.09 4.68 13.60
N LEU A 481 27.88 4.23 13.93
CA LEU A 481 27.63 2.93 14.55
C LEU A 481 27.07 1.94 13.54
N THR A 482 27.48 0.67 13.66
CA THR A 482 26.83 -0.45 12.95
C THR A 482 26.07 -1.30 13.97
N PRO A 483 24.73 -1.24 14.00
CA PRO A 483 23.91 -2.05 14.91
C PRO A 483 24.15 -3.55 14.74
N SER A 484 23.91 -4.34 15.79
CA SER A 484 23.72 -5.79 15.66
C SER A 484 22.22 -6.10 15.53
N TRP A 485 21.77 -6.42 14.31
CA TRP A 485 20.34 -6.63 14.00
C TRP A 485 19.72 -7.87 14.66
N ASN A 486 20.53 -8.87 14.95
CA ASN A 486 20.14 -10.08 15.66
C ASN A 486 20.63 -10.07 17.11
N SER A 487 21.27 -8.99 17.57
CA SER A 487 21.97 -8.94 18.85
C SER A 487 22.94 -10.10 19.05
N ALA A 488 23.51 -10.66 17.97
CA ALA A 488 24.45 -11.76 18.03
C ALA A 488 25.87 -11.28 17.74
N PHE A 489 26.83 -11.95 18.37
CA PHE A 489 28.25 -11.66 18.27
C PHE A 489 29.03 -12.96 18.12
N GLN A 490 30.05 -12.93 17.26
CA GLN A 490 30.94 -14.07 17.12
C GLN A 490 31.80 -14.25 18.37
N HIS A 491 31.96 -15.48 18.84
CA HIS A 491 32.89 -15.82 19.91
C HIS A 491 34.32 -15.42 19.51
N ARG A 492 35.04 -14.74 20.40
CA ARG A 492 36.35 -14.10 20.11
C ARG A 492 36.33 -13.08 18.98
N GLY A 493 35.15 -12.59 18.61
CA GLY A 493 34.98 -11.43 17.74
C GLY A 493 35.10 -10.12 18.53
N SER A 494 34.77 -9.04 17.85
CA SER A 494 34.60 -7.72 18.48
C SER A 494 33.12 -7.34 18.50
N GLY A 495 32.73 -6.63 19.55
CA GLY A 495 31.37 -6.17 19.75
C GLY A 495 31.34 -5.20 20.91
N TYR A 496 30.40 -4.25 20.85
CA TYR A 496 30.30 -3.19 21.83
C TYR A 496 28.85 -2.98 22.23
N LEU A 497 28.66 -2.37 23.39
CA LEU A 497 27.40 -1.83 23.84
C LEU A 497 27.47 -0.31 23.77
N PHE A 498 26.52 0.30 23.08
CA PHE A 498 26.35 1.75 23.05
C PHE A 498 25.10 2.18 23.81
N PHE A 499 25.22 3.23 24.61
CA PHE A 499 24.09 3.88 25.26
C PHE A 499 24.42 5.33 25.61
N GLN A 500 23.38 6.12 25.87
CA GLN A 500 23.54 7.50 26.32
C GLN A 500 22.96 7.68 27.72
N MET A 501 23.54 8.58 28.50
CA MET A 501 22.98 9.04 29.76
C MET A 501 22.77 10.55 29.69
N ALA A 502 21.59 11.01 30.07
CA ALA A 502 21.25 12.43 30.14
C ALA A 502 20.97 12.80 31.59
N PHE A 503 21.39 14.01 31.98
CA PHE A 503 21.16 14.53 33.32
C PHE A 503 20.57 15.94 33.23
N PRO A 504 19.48 16.24 33.95
CA PRO A 504 18.90 17.58 34.02
C PRO A 504 19.90 18.65 34.46
N GLU A 505 19.70 19.90 34.03
CA GLU A 505 20.53 21.04 34.49
C GLU A 505 20.43 21.27 36.01
N ASN A 506 19.23 21.08 36.54
CA ASN A 506 18.93 21.20 37.97
C ASN A 506 19.22 19.91 38.75
N TRP A 507 19.98 18.97 38.18
CA TRP A 507 20.36 17.74 38.87
C TRP A 507 21.33 18.05 40.02
N VAL A 508 20.77 18.30 41.21
CA VAL A 508 21.50 18.55 42.45
C VAL A 508 21.61 17.25 43.22
N VAL A 509 22.75 16.58 43.10
CA VAL A 509 23.20 15.60 44.09
C VAL A 509 23.98 16.36 45.15
N ASP A 510 23.89 15.96 46.42
CA ASP A 510 24.68 16.53 47.51
C ASP A 510 26.17 16.61 47.11
N MET A 511 26.72 17.82 47.21
CA MET A 511 27.72 18.41 46.28
C MET A 511 29.17 17.88 46.36
N GLU A 512 29.42 16.63 46.79
CA GLU A 512 30.75 16.00 46.78
C GLU A 512 30.80 14.57 46.18
N GLU A 513 29.69 14.05 45.64
CA GLU A 513 29.63 12.64 45.22
C GLU A 513 30.41 12.30 43.94
N LYS A 514 31.28 11.30 44.07
CA LYS A 514 31.77 10.48 42.96
C LYS A 514 30.77 9.36 42.70
N VAL A 515 30.16 9.34 41.52
CA VAL A 515 29.26 8.25 41.07
C VAL A 515 30.04 7.20 40.28
N LEU A 516 29.61 5.94 40.36
CA LEU A 516 30.30 4.81 39.74
C LEU A 516 29.43 4.16 38.67
N LEU A 517 29.95 4.08 37.44
CA LEU A 517 29.32 3.29 36.38
C LEU A 517 29.77 1.83 36.50
N LYS A 518 28.81 0.94 36.72
CA LYS A 518 29.02 -0.49 36.93
C LYS A 518 28.29 -1.31 35.87
N TYR A 519 28.83 -2.50 35.62
CA TYR A 519 28.31 -3.46 34.66
C TYR A 519 28.21 -4.84 35.31
N GLU A 520 27.09 -5.52 35.07
CA GLU A 520 26.83 -6.89 35.52
C GLU A 520 26.34 -7.74 34.34
N LEU A 521 27.02 -8.84 34.07
CA LEU A 521 26.70 -9.75 32.99
C LEU A 521 26.14 -11.06 33.54
N TYR A 522 24.98 -11.46 33.06
CA TYR A 522 24.23 -12.63 33.50
C TYR A 522 24.05 -13.64 32.35
N GLN A 523 24.06 -14.92 32.70
CA GLN A 523 23.60 -16.02 31.83
C GLN A 523 22.45 -16.73 32.55
N GLY A 524 21.24 -16.62 32.02
CA GLY A 524 20.03 -16.89 32.80
C GLY A 524 19.97 -15.95 34.01
N ASP A 525 19.93 -16.51 35.22
CA ASP A 525 19.94 -15.75 36.49
C ASP A 525 21.31 -15.75 37.19
N LYS A 526 22.31 -16.42 36.61
CA LYS A 526 23.65 -16.50 37.19
C LYS A 526 24.50 -15.30 36.75
N LEU A 527 25.03 -14.56 37.71
CA LEU A 527 26.06 -13.54 37.46
C LEU A 527 27.35 -14.22 36.98
N VAL A 528 27.80 -13.87 35.78
CA VAL A 528 28.99 -14.42 35.12
C VAL A 528 30.19 -13.50 35.32
N LYS A 529 30.00 -12.19 35.19
CA LYS A 529 31.07 -11.19 35.29
C LYS A 529 30.51 -9.85 35.76
N SER A 530 31.30 -9.09 36.50
CA SER A 530 30.99 -7.69 36.84
C SER A 530 32.25 -6.84 36.79
N TRP A 531 32.13 -5.60 36.33
CA TRP A 531 33.23 -4.63 36.30
C TRP A 531 32.71 -3.20 36.46
N GLN A 532 33.61 -2.24 36.65
CA GLN A 532 33.26 -0.83 36.86
C GLN A 532 34.27 0.11 36.19
N LYS A 533 33.85 1.34 35.93
CA LYS A 533 34.71 2.43 35.42
C LYS A 533 35.22 3.33 36.55
N ASP A 534 36.14 4.22 36.17
CA ASP A 534 36.61 5.27 37.05
C ASP A 534 35.44 6.15 37.54
N PRO A 535 35.47 6.59 38.82
CA PRO A 535 34.40 7.40 39.36
C PRO A 535 34.24 8.72 38.59
N LEU A 536 32.99 9.05 38.26
CA LEU A 536 32.60 10.29 37.59
C LEU A 536 32.23 11.35 38.64
N ASN A 537 32.56 12.61 38.35
CA ASN A 537 32.19 13.73 39.22
C ASN A 537 30.74 14.15 38.92
N ALA A 538 29.81 13.96 39.85
CA ALA A 538 28.38 14.24 39.65
C ALA A 538 28.11 15.69 39.24
N ARG A 539 28.87 16.66 39.78
CA ARG A 539 28.73 18.08 39.43
C ARG A 539 29.04 18.39 37.97
N LYS A 540 29.91 17.60 37.33
CA LYS A 540 30.23 17.76 35.90
C LYS A 540 29.18 17.11 34.98
N LEU A 541 28.27 16.33 35.54
CA LEU A 541 27.24 15.64 34.78
C LEU A 541 25.96 16.45 34.66
N ALA A 542 25.66 17.39 35.57
CA ALA A 542 24.46 18.22 35.48
C ALA A 542 24.37 18.95 34.12
N GLY A 543 23.25 18.78 33.42
CA GLY A 543 23.03 19.28 32.06
C GLY A 543 23.80 18.57 30.95
N ALA A 544 24.56 17.51 31.26
CA ALA A 544 25.37 16.81 30.27
C ALA A 544 24.64 15.61 29.66
N VAL A 545 24.92 15.36 28.38
CA VAL A 545 24.61 14.11 27.68
C VAL A 545 25.92 13.35 27.45
N LEU A 546 26.06 12.20 28.11
CA LEU A 546 27.22 11.31 27.96
C LEU A 546 26.90 10.18 26.99
N SER A 547 27.78 9.97 26.01
CA SER A 547 27.73 8.81 25.12
C SER A 547 28.77 7.79 25.55
N ILE A 548 28.36 6.55 25.79
CA ILE A 548 29.21 5.47 26.30
C ILE A 548 29.29 4.35 25.27
N ILE A 549 30.52 3.93 24.96
CA ILE A 549 30.81 2.73 24.18
C ILE A 549 31.58 1.78 25.09
N GLU A 550 30.99 0.64 25.42
CA GLU A 550 31.61 -0.38 26.25
C GLU A 550 31.96 -1.63 25.41
N PRO A 551 33.22 -2.09 25.37
CA PRO A 551 33.55 -3.35 24.70
C PRO A 551 32.93 -4.54 25.45
N LEU A 552 32.34 -5.46 24.69
CA LEU A 552 31.80 -6.71 25.24
C LEU A 552 32.94 -7.72 25.46
N PRO A 553 33.02 -8.42 26.61
CA PRO A 553 34.11 -9.36 26.91
C PRO A 553 33.95 -10.71 26.20
N LEU A 554 33.71 -10.71 24.88
CA LEU A 554 33.29 -11.88 24.08
C LEU A 554 34.27 -13.05 24.09
N GLU A 555 35.57 -12.80 24.27
CA GLU A 555 36.61 -13.84 24.35
C GLU A 555 36.48 -14.72 25.60
N GLU A 556 35.99 -14.14 26.70
CA GLU A 556 35.85 -14.82 27.99
C GLU A 556 34.52 -15.57 28.12
N LEU A 557 33.59 -15.35 27.19
CA LEU A 557 32.24 -15.91 27.22
C LEU A 557 32.14 -17.16 26.36
N GLY A 558 31.48 -18.20 26.89
CA GLY A 558 31.06 -19.35 26.08
C GLY A 558 29.88 -19.01 25.17
N LEU A 559 29.52 -19.94 24.28
CA LEU A 559 28.34 -19.79 23.42
C LEU A 559 27.05 -19.73 24.26
N GLY A 560 26.10 -18.89 23.86
CA GLY A 560 24.78 -18.79 24.50
C GLY A 560 24.24 -17.37 24.61
N ASN A 561 23.10 -17.23 25.28
CA ASN A 561 22.43 -15.95 25.53
C ASN A 561 22.92 -15.30 26.83
N TYR A 562 23.18 -14.00 26.78
CA TYR A 562 23.62 -13.20 27.91
C TYR A 562 22.77 -11.94 28.06
N ARG A 563 22.63 -11.48 29.31
CA ARG A 563 22.01 -10.20 29.66
C ARG A 563 23.03 -9.33 30.38
N LEU A 564 23.23 -8.11 29.87
CA LEU A 564 24.13 -7.11 30.44
C LEU A 564 23.31 -5.98 31.05
N ARG A 565 23.55 -5.71 32.32
CA ARG A 565 23.06 -4.54 33.04
C ARG A 565 24.14 -3.48 33.09
N ALA A 566 23.85 -2.27 32.65
CA ALA A 566 24.66 -1.10 32.94
C ALA A 566 23.91 -0.25 33.97
N PHE A 567 24.59 0.23 35.02
CA PHE A 567 23.95 1.04 36.04
C PHE A 567 24.91 2.03 36.71
N LEU A 568 24.36 3.19 37.07
CA LEU A 568 25.07 4.24 37.80
C LEU A 568 24.73 4.11 39.29
N ALA A 569 25.76 4.02 40.13
CA ALA A 569 25.63 3.86 41.58
C ALA A 569 26.15 5.07 42.36
N GLY A 570 25.43 5.48 43.42
CA GLY A 570 25.82 6.51 44.40
C GLY A 570 26.67 5.96 45.56
N GLN A 571 26.90 6.79 46.61
CA GLN A 571 27.82 6.50 47.72
C GLN A 571 27.50 5.24 48.54
N GLU A 572 26.22 4.83 48.62
CA GLU A 572 25.78 3.64 49.38
C GLU A 572 25.43 2.44 48.48
N GLY A 573 25.79 2.48 47.19
CA GLY A 573 25.38 1.47 46.23
C GLY A 573 23.93 1.60 45.77
N THR A 574 23.28 2.71 46.11
CA THR A 574 21.98 3.12 45.56
C THR A 574 22.08 3.21 44.04
N VAL A 575 21.17 2.54 43.35
CA VAL A 575 21.13 2.55 41.88
C VAL A 575 20.36 3.79 41.44
N LEU A 576 21.06 4.74 40.84
CA LEU A 576 20.51 5.99 40.33
C LEU A 576 19.88 5.79 38.96
N LEU A 577 20.57 5.06 38.09
CA LEU A 577 20.14 4.74 36.72
C LEU A 577 20.49 3.32 36.41
N ASN A 578 19.67 2.62 35.63
CA ASN A 578 20.08 1.37 35.02
C ASN A 578 19.40 1.13 33.68
N GLY A 579 20.01 0.27 32.90
CA GLY A 579 19.42 -0.30 31.70
C GLY A 579 19.85 -1.75 31.53
N TRP A 580 19.11 -2.47 30.71
CA TRP A 580 19.41 -3.84 30.32
C TRP A 580 19.53 -3.98 28.81
N SER A 581 20.46 -4.84 28.39
CA SER A 581 20.56 -5.34 27.02
C SER A 581 20.74 -6.84 27.03
N ALA A 582 20.21 -7.53 26.02
CA ALA A 582 20.48 -8.94 25.79
C ALA A 582 21.31 -9.10 24.51
N PHE A 583 22.15 -10.13 24.47
CA PHE A 583 22.89 -10.52 23.27
C PHE A 583 23.26 -12.00 23.28
N ASP A 584 23.48 -12.56 22.10
CA ASP A 584 23.90 -13.94 21.90
C ASP A 584 25.37 -14.02 21.49
N VAL A 585 26.07 -15.01 22.01
CA VAL A 585 27.43 -15.37 21.56
C VAL A 585 27.32 -16.64 20.73
N ILE A 586 27.68 -16.55 19.46
CA ILE A 586 27.58 -17.61 18.45
C ILE A 586 28.96 -17.93 17.86
N ASN A 587 29.08 -19.07 17.19
CA ASN A 587 30.32 -19.42 16.49
C ASN A 587 30.32 -18.96 15.03
N ASP A 588 29.13 -18.82 14.45
CA ASP A 588 28.94 -18.42 13.06
C ASP A 588 29.37 -16.97 12.83
N GLU A 589 29.74 -16.67 11.58
CA GLU A 589 30.04 -15.31 11.17
C GLU A 589 28.77 -14.46 11.24
N VAL A 590 28.90 -13.24 11.79
CA VAL A 590 27.78 -12.32 11.85
C VAL A 590 27.64 -11.61 10.52
N ASP A 591 26.47 -11.72 9.90
CA ASP A 591 26.18 -11.07 8.64
C ASP A 591 26.40 -9.56 8.72
N ASN A 592 27.16 -9.03 7.75
CA ASN A 592 27.34 -7.60 7.57
C ASN A 592 26.47 -7.15 6.38
N PRO A 593 25.28 -6.57 6.61
CA PRO A 593 24.36 -6.24 5.55
C PRO A 593 24.85 -5.06 4.70
N VAL A 594 24.32 -4.97 3.48
CA VAL A 594 24.46 -3.78 2.65
C VAL A 594 23.56 -2.68 3.20
N VAL A 595 24.16 -1.57 3.62
CA VAL A 595 23.43 -0.47 4.26
C VAL A 595 22.81 0.45 3.23
N LEU A 596 21.51 0.69 3.38
CA LEU A 596 20.69 1.59 2.59
C LEU A 596 20.25 2.75 3.49
N THR A 597 20.73 3.95 3.20
CA THR A 597 20.37 5.14 3.96
C THR A 597 20.33 6.35 3.03
N LYS A 598 19.42 7.28 3.31
CA LYS A 598 19.45 8.62 2.72
C LYS A 598 20.31 9.56 3.59
N PRO A 599 20.79 10.68 3.05
CA PRO A 599 21.38 11.73 3.88
C PRO A 599 20.30 12.33 4.78
N PHE A 600 20.69 12.69 6.02
CA PHE A 600 19.81 13.35 6.98
C PHE A 600 20.39 14.72 7.36
N PRO A 601 19.53 15.69 7.73
CA PRO A 601 19.99 16.92 8.36
C PRO A 601 20.79 16.64 9.64
N GLY A 602 21.72 17.54 9.98
CA GLY A 602 22.46 17.45 11.24
C GLY A 602 21.54 17.46 12.44
N LEU A 603 21.94 16.78 13.52
CA LEU A 603 21.13 16.65 14.73
C LEU A 603 20.63 18.02 15.18
N GLU A 604 21.53 19.00 15.26
CA GLU A 604 21.25 20.38 15.69
C GLU A 604 20.78 21.30 14.54
N SER A 605 20.36 20.74 13.40
CA SER A 605 19.88 21.54 12.28
C SER A 605 18.58 22.31 12.60
N MET A 606 18.42 23.47 11.97
CA MET A 606 17.18 24.25 12.06
C MET A 606 15.97 23.45 11.55
N GLU A 607 16.16 22.54 10.59
CA GLU A 607 15.10 21.66 10.09
C GLU A 607 14.59 20.70 11.19
N ASN A 608 15.50 20.01 11.89
CA ASN A 608 15.12 19.14 13.00
C ASN A 608 14.48 19.92 14.16
N SER A 609 14.96 21.14 14.41
CA SER A 609 14.39 22.03 15.43
C SER A 609 12.96 22.46 15.08
N ARG A 610 12.69 22.77 13.81
CA ARG A 610 11.34 23.09 13.30
C ARG A 610 10.41 21.89 13.42
N GLU A 611 10.85 20.70 13.02
CA GLU A 611 10.03 19.50 13.13
C GLU A 611 9.72 19.18 14.60
N ARG A 612 10.68 19.34 15.51
CA ARG A 612 10.43 19.17 16.95
C ARG A 612 9.40 20.14 17.50
N ALA A 613 9.49 21.43 17.13
CA ALA A 613 8.50 22.42 17.54
C ALA A 613 7.10 22.06 17.02
N ARG A 614 7.00 21.56 15.78
CA ARG A 614 5.75 21.04 15.22
C ARG A 614 5.22 19.86 16.05
N LEU A 615 6.06 18.90 16.43
CA LEU A 615 5.64 17.76 17.27
C LEU A 615 5.11 18.24 18.63
N TYR A 616 5.80 19.15 19.31
CA TYR A 616 5.30 19.74 20.57
C TYR A 616 3.96 20.45 20.39
N TYR A 617 3.78 21.19 19.29
CA TYR A 617 2.50 21.83 18.97
C TYR A 617 1.36 20.81 18.76
N LEU A 618 1.64 19.69 18.09
CA LEU A 618 0.68 18.59 17.91
C LEU A 618 0.34 17.87 19.22
N HIS A 619 1.25 17.87 20.19
CA HIS A 619 1.01 17.36 21.55
C HIS A 619 0.35 18.36 22.49
N ASN A 620 -0.04 19.55 21.99
CA ASN A 620 -0.54 20.66 22.78
C ASN A 620 0.45 21.19 23.83
N GLU A 621 1.75 20.87 23.72
CA GLU A 621 2.85 21.44 24.50
C GLU A 621 3.29 22.79 23.91
N ASN A 622 2.33 23.72 23.81
CA ASN A 622 2.49 25.01 23.13
C ASN A 622 3.65 25.86 23.69
N SER A 623 3.95 25.76 24.98
CA SER A 623 5.05 26.49 25.61
C SER A 623 6.42 26.02 25.12
N LYS A 624 6.67 24.70 25.08
CA LYS A 624 7.92 24.13 24.56
C LYS A 624 8.07 24.41 23.07
N ALA A 625 6.99 24.27 22.30
CA ALA A 625 6.98 24.63 20.89
C ALA A 625 7.36 26.11 20.66
N ALA A 626 6.78 27.03 21.44
CA ALA A 626 7.10 28.46 21.35
C ALA A 626 8.55 28.76 21.70
N GLU A 627 9.12 28.14 22.73
CA GLU A 627 10.53 28.35 23.12
C GLU A 627 11.47 27.94 21.98
N MET A 628 11.23 26.78 21.37
CA MET A 628 12.03 26.31 20.23
C MET A 628 11.94 27.25 19.03
N LEU A 629 10.74 27.70 18.68
CA LEU A 629 10.53 28.62 17.56
C LEU A 629 11.11 30.00 17.84
N HIS A 630 11.12 30.45 19.10
CA HIS A 630 11.75 31.70 19.50
C HIS A 630 13.24 31.68 19.18
N LYS A 631 13.95 30.61 19.60
CA LYS A 631 15.37 30.43 19.29
C LYS A 631 15.61 30.46 17.78
N ILE A 632 14.78 29.77 16.99
CA ILE A 632 14.90 29.78 15.52
C ILE A 632 14.73 31.18 14.94
N LEU A 633 13.72 31.94 15.40
CA LEU A 633 13.41 33.27 14.90
C LEU A 633 14.39 34.35 15.38
N GLU A 634 15.11 34.14 16.48
CA GLU A 634 16.23 35.01 16.88
C GLU A 634 17.39 34.91 15.88
N PHE A 635 17.71 33.69 15.42
CA PHE A 635 18.79 33.48 14.42
C PHE A 635 18.35 33.80 13.00
N ASN A 636 17.11 33.45 12.64
CA ASN A 636 16.53 33.71 11.32
C ASN A 636 15.13 34.32 11.46
N PRO A 637 15.02 35.64 11.63
CA PRO A 637 13.74 36.34 11.76
C PRO A 637 12.83 36.21 10.54
N GLU A 638 13.39 35.81 9.38
CA GLU A 638 12.65 35.69 8.13
C GLU A 638 12.17 34.26 7.84
N ASP A 639 12.38 33.29 8.73
CA ASP A 639 11.88 31.93 8.54
C ASP A 639 10.34 31.89 8.63
N LYS A 640 9.71 32.00 7.45
CA LYS A 640 8.26 32.01 7.29
C LYS A 640 7.58 30.86 8.01
N TYR A 641 8.11 29.64 7.90
CA TYR A 641 7.52 28.45 8.51
C TYR A 641 7.43 28.61 10.04
N SER A 642 8.55 28.96 10.69
CA SER A 642 8.60 29.13 12.14
C SER A 642 7.76 30.31 12.61
N ALA A 643 7.74 31.41 11.87
CA ALA A 643 6.91 32.58 12.17
C ALA A 643 5.41 32.25 12.07
N THR A 644 5.00 31.46 11.07
CA THR A 644 3.61 31.01 10.89
C THR A 644 3.18 30.06 12.01
N MET A 645 4.05 29.11 12.38
CA MET A 645 3.80 28.21 13.50
C MET A 645 3.71 28.96 14.82
N MET A 646 4.61 29.93 15.05
CA MET A 646 4.56 30.81 16.22
C MET A 646 3.25 31.60 16.27
N ALA A 647 2.79 32.17 15.14
CA ALA A 647 1.49 32.84 15.08
C ALA A 647 0.33 31.89 15.44
N SER A 648 0.36 30.65 14.94
CA SER A 648 -0.64 29.61 15.28
C SER A 648 -0.63 29.25 16.77
N ILE A 649 0.56 29.19 17.38
CA ILE A 649 0.69 28.98 18.83
C ILE A 649 0.13 30.18 19.60
N ARG A 650 0.42 31.42 19.19
CA ARG A 650 -0.12 32.63 19.81
C ARG A 650 -1.64 32.70 19.69
N MET A 651 -2.21 32.26 18.56
CA MET A 651 -3.66 32.07 18.38
C MET A 651 -4.24 31.11 19.43
N LYS A 652 -3.65 29.91 19.59
CA LYS A 652 -4.09 28.95 20.63
C LYS A 652 -3.95 29.49 22.05
N GLN A 653 -2.96 30.33 22.31
CA GLN A 653 -2.74 31.01 23.60
C GLN A 653 -3.68 32.21 23.81
N LYS A 654 -4.59 32.50 22.88
CA LYS A 654 -5.46 33.69 22.87
C LYS A 654 -4.70 35.03 22.87
N ASN A 655 -3.42 35.01 22.48
CA ASN A 655 -2.60 36.21 22.31
C ASN A 655 -2.68 36.70 20.86
N TYR A 656 -3.87 37.16 20.48
CA TYR A 656 -4.20 37.52 19.11
C TYR A 656 -3.41 38.73 18.59
N GLU A 657 -3.07 39.69 19.45
CA GLU A 657 -2.26 40.85 19.05
C GLU A 657 -0.85 40.45 18.62
N ALA A 658 -0.19 39.56 19.37
CA ALA A 658 1.12 39.02 18.99
C ALA A 658 1.04 38.20 17.69
N ALA A 659 -0.02 37.40 17.51
CA ALA A 659 -0.26 36.65 16.28
C ALA A 659 -0.45 37.60 15.08
N LYS A 660 -1.28 38.63 15.23
CA LYS A 660 -1.52 39.67 14.20
C LYS A 660 -0.24 40.39 13.80
N GLY A 661 0.61 40.73 14.76
CA GLY A 661 1.91 41.35 14.49
C GLY A 661 2.79 40.50 13.56
N LEU A 662 2.92 39.21 13.86
CA LEU A 662 3.68 38.25 13.03
C LEU A 662 3.05 38.07 11.64
N LEU A 663 1.73 37.88 11.58
CA LEU A 663 1.01 37.66 10.33
C LEU A 663 1.09 38.87 9.39
N ASN A 664 1.00 40.09 9.93
CA ASN A 664 1.15 41.31 9.13
C ASN A 664 2.55 41.42 8.51
N GLN A 665 3.60 41.09 9.26
CA GLN A 665 4.97 41.09 8.73
C GLN A 665 5.12 40.10 7.57
N LEU A 666 4.55 38.89 7.71
CA LEU A 666 4.60 37.86 6.67
C LEU A 666 3.77 38.25 5.45
N LEU A 667 2.56 38.78 5.63
CA LEU A 667 1.67 39.19 4.54
C LEU A 667 2.14 40.43 3.78
N VAL A 668 3.00 41.27 4.36
CA VAL A 668 3.67 42.35 3.59
C VAL A 668 4.60 41.76 2.53
N LYS A 669 5.33 40.69 2.88
CA LYS A 669 6.27 40.01 1.97
C LYS A 669 5.56 39.11 0.98
N GLU A 670 4.55 38.39 1.44
CA GLU A 670 3.78 37.44 0.63
C GLU A 670 2.28 37.71 0.72
N PRO A 671 1.79 38.75 0.00
CA PRO A 671 0.42 39.18 0.15
C PRO A 671 -0.61 38.11 -0.22
N SER A 672 -0.28 37.21 -1.14
CA SER A 672 -1.23 36.27 -1.75
C SER A 672 -1.16 34.86 -1.18
N ASP A 673 -0.34 34.61 -0.15
CA ASP A 673 -0.24 33.29 0.46
C ASP A 673 -1.56 32.92 1.15
N LEU A 674 -2.19 31.85 0.68
CA LEU A 674 -3.51 31.43 1.12
C LEU A 674 -3.54 30.97 2.57
N SER A 675 -2.47 30.32 3.06
CA SER A 675 -2.41 29.81 4.43
C SER A 675 -2.30 30.98 5.42
N LEU A 676 -1.48 31.97 5.09
CA LEU A 676 -1.33 33.18 5.89
C LEU A 676 -2.60 34.04 5.88
N LEU A 677 -3.27 34.15 4.73
CA LEU A 677 -4.54 34.88 4.64
C LEU A 677 -5.64 34.22 5.46
N LYS A 678 -5.76 32.88 5.43
CA LYS A 678 -6.72 32.14 6.28
C LYS A 678 -6.43 32.38 7.76
N LEU A 679 -5.18 32.20 8.19
CA LEU A 679 -4.78 32.39 9.59
C LEU A 679 -4.97 33.85 10.07
N ALA A 680 -4.73 34.84 9.19
CA ALA A 680 -5.01 36.24 9.49
C ALA A 680 -6.51 36.57 9.56
N GLY A 681 -7.32 35.94 8.70
CA GLY A 681 -8.78 36.03 8.76
C GLY A 681 -9.33 35.44 10.06
N GLU A 682 -8.84 34.27 10.46
CA GLU A 682 -9.18 33.62 11.74
C GLU A 682 -8.75 34.48 12.93
N CYS A 683 -7.54 35.03 12.90
CA CYS A 683 -7.06 36.00 13.91
C CYS A 683 -7.97 37.23 14.01
N ALA A 684 -8.37 37.79 12.88
CA ALA A 684 -9.28 38.94 12.85
C ALA A 684 -10.69 38.59 13.39
N LEU A 685 -11.21 37.39 13.11
CA LEU A 685 -12.48 36.91 13.67
C LEU A 685 -12.44 36.84 15.20
N GLU A 686 -11.40 36.21 15.76
CA GLU A 686 -11.21 36.08 17.20
C GLU A 686 -11.05 37.44 17.91
N MET A 687 -10.48 38.43 17.21
CA MET A 687 -10.36 39.82 17.67
C MET A 687 -11.64 40.65 17.46
N ASN A 688 -12.73 40.06 16.95
CA ASN A 688 -13.96 40.73 16.53
C ASN A 688 -13.76 41.83 15.47
N GLN A 689 -12.67 41.75 14.70
CA GLN A 689 -12.34 42.64 13.59
C GLN A 689 -12.95 42.08 12.30
N TYR A 690 -14.27 41.90 12.28
CA TYR A 690 -14.97 41.18 11.22
C TYR A 690 -14.76 41.80 9.82
N GLY A 691 -14.57 43.13 9.73
CA GLY A 691 -14.25 43.81 8.47
C GLY A 691 -12.93 43.37 7.85
N ASP A 692 -11.88 43.21 8.67
CA ASP A 692 -10.59 42.71 8.21
C ASP A 692 -10.65 41.20 7.91
N ALA A 693 -11.41 40.43 8.71
CA ALA A 693 -11.65 39.01 8.43
C ALA A 693 -12.27 38.80 7.04
N VAL A 694 -13.32 39.57 6.70
CA VAL A 694 -13.91 39.55 5.35
C VAL A 694 -12.87 39.87 4.28
N ARG A 695 -12.04 40.91 4.47
CA ARG A 695 -11.00 41.25 3.49
C ARG A 695 -10.02 40.12 3.24
N PHE A 696 -9.60 39.39 4.28
CA PHE A 696 -8.67 38.28 4.12
C PHE A 696 -9.33 37.06 3.46
N PHE A 697 -10.49 36.62 3.94
CA PHE A 697 -11.18 35.45 3.40
C PHE A 697 -11.73 35.67 1.99
N GLU A 698 -12.08 36.90 1.60
CA GLU A 698 -12.43 37.22 0.21
C GLU A 698 -11.26 37.01 -0.74
N ARG A 699 -10.05 37.37 -0.33
CA ARG A 699 -8.83 37.14 -1.13
C ARG A 699 -8.52 35.66 -1.28
N VAL A 700 -8.83 34.85 -0.25
CA VAL A 700 -8.76 33.39 -0.34
C VAL A 700 -9.82 32.86 -1.31
N ARG A 701 -11.07 33.34 -1.20
CA ARG A 701 -12.20 32.94 -2.07
C ARG A 701 -11.93 33.22 -3.55
N MET A 702 -11.25 34.32 -3.88
CA MET A 702 -10.88 34.64 -5.27
C MET A 702 -9.98 33.58 -5.91
N GLN A 703 -9.14 32.89 -5.12
CA GLN A 703 -8.24 31.86 -5.62
C GLN A 703 -8.81 30.44 -5.42
N GLN A 704 -9.57 30.24 -4.35
CA GLN A 704 -10.21 28.97 -3.99
C GLN A 704 -11.71 29.18 -3.72
N PRO A 705 -12.56 29.27 -4.77
CA PRO A 705 -13.97 29.63 -4.62
C PRO A 705 -14.84 28.57 -3.94
N GLU A 706 -14.35 27.33 -3.85
CA GLU A 706 -15.10 26.16 -3.37
C GLU A 706 -14.48 25.53 -2.13
N GLU A 707 -13.51 26.20 -1.50
CA GLU A 707 -12.92 25.70 -0.27
C GLU A 707 -13.90 25.91 0.89
N LEU A 708 -14.34 24.80 1.47
CA LEU A 708 -15.48 24.74 2.40
C LEU A 708 -15.23 25.56 3.68
N GLN A 709 -14.05 25.43 4.28
CA GLN A 709 -13.72 26.10 5.54
C GLN A 709 -13.77 27.62 5.38
N ASN A 710 -13.18 28.15 4.31
CA ASN A 710 -13.15 29.56 3.98
C ASN A 710 -14.54 30.09 3.67
N LEU A 711 -15.38 29.35 2.94
CA LEU A 711 -16.78 29.72 2.70
C LEU A 711 -17.53 29.88 4.03
N ASN A 712 -17.37 28.92 4.95
CA ASN A 712 -18.02 28.94 6.26
C ASN A 712 -17.52 30.09 7.14
N GLN A 713 -16.21 30.32 7.20
CA GLN A 713 -15.59 31.39 8.02
C GLN A 713 -15.90 32.79 7.46
N LEU A 714 -15.91 32.94 6.13
CA LEU A 714 -16.32 34.19 5.47
C LEU A 714 -17.80 34.50 5.73
N ALA A 715 -18.66 33.48 5.65
CA ALA A 715 -20.08 33.63 5.96
C ALA A 715 -20.29 34.06 7.42
N LEU A 716 -19.55 33.45 8.37
CA LEU A 716 -19.56 33.85 9.77
C LEU A 716 -19.12 35.32 9.95
N ALA A 717 -18.05 35.74 9.27
CA ALA A 717 -17.59 37.13 9.28
C ALA A 717 -18.65 38.10 8.74
N TYR A 718 -19.34 37.74 7.64
CA TYR A 718 -20.44 38.53 7.09
C TYR A 718 -21.65 38.59 8.01
N PHE A 719 -21.99 37.48 8.65
CA PHE A 719 -23.10 37.41 9.60
C PHE A 719 -22.84 38.32 10.80
N ALA A 720 -21.62 38.29 11.36
CA ALA A 720 -21.21 39.17 12.46
C ALA A 720 -21.20 40.66 12.09
N LEU A 721 -20.98 41.00 10.81
CA LEU A 721 -21.13 42.36 10.27
C LEU A 721 -22.58 42.77 9.97
N GLY A 722 -23.56 41.89 10.18
CA GLY A 722 -24.97 42.11 9.84
C GLY A 722 -25.29 41.96 8.34
N GLN A 723 -24.34 41.52 7.51
CA GLN A 723 -24.55 41.24 6.09
C GLN A 723 -25.14 39.83 5.88
N ARG A 724 -26.34 39.61 6.43
CA ARG A 724 -26.97 38.28 6.53
C ARG A 724 -27.20 37.59 5.19
N GLU A 725 -27.64 38.32 4.17
CA GLU A 725 -27.86 37.76 2.83
C GLU A 725 -26.59 37.16 2.21
N LYS A 726 -25.44 37.83 2.38
CA LYS A 726 -24.16 37.29 1.90
C LYS A 726 -23.71 36.07 2.68
N ALA A 727 -23.92 36.08 4.00
CA ALA A 727 -23.63 34.92 4.85
C ALA A 727 -24.46 33.70 4.43
N ARG A 728 -25.76 33.93 4.21
CA ARG A 728 -26.72 32.93 3.74
C ARG A 728 -26.29 32.31 2.42
N GLU A 729 -25.99 33.13 1.41
CA GLU A 729 -25.54 32.65 0.09
C GLU A 729 -24.32 31.73 0.20
N LEU A 730 -23.36 32.09 1.04
CA LEU A 730 -22.13 31.33 1.23
C LEU A 730 -22.35 30.02 1.99
N TRP A 731 -23.17 30.01 3.04
CA TRP A 731 -23.54 28.77 3.73
C TRP A 731 -24.39 27.84 2.86
N GLU A 732 -25.33 28.37 2.07
CA GLU A 732 -26.08 27.58 1.09
C GLU A 732 -25.16 26.97 0.03
N ARG A 733 -24.16 27.72 -0.45
CA ARG A 733 -23.14 27.21 -1.37
C ARG A 733 -22.27 26.13 -0.71
N SER A 734 -21.83 26.34 0.53
CA SER A 734 -21.06 25.35 1.29
C SER A 734 -21.84 24.05 1.49
N LEU A 735 -23.14 24.13 1.81
CA LEU A 735 -24.01 22.96 1.98
C LEU A 735 -24.35 22.25 0.66
N LYS A 736 -24.31 22.95 -0.49
CA LYS A 736 -24.41 22.29 -1.80
C LYS A 736 -23.18 21.44 -2.10
N LEU A 737 -22.00 21.88 -1.67
CA LEU A 737 -20.74 21.16 -1.86
C LEU A 737 -20.58 20.00 -0.86
N ALA A 738 -20.95 20.22 0.41
CA ALA A 738 -20.89 19.24 1.49
C ALA A 738 -22.15 19.31 2.37
N PRO A 739 -23.19 18.51 2.07
CA PRO A 739 -24.47 18.57 2.76
C PRO A 739 -24.43 18.19 4.25
N GLU A 740 -23.47 17.39 4.69
CA GLU A 740 -23.38 16.77 6.02
C GLU A 740 -22.98 17.72 7.16
N GLN A 741 -22.73 19.00 6.87
CA GLN A 741 -22.28 20.00 7.83
C GLN A 741 -23.41 20.48 8.77
N ALA A 742 -23.67 19.74 9.85
CA ALA A 742 -24.74 20.02 10.81
C ALA A 742 -24.67 21.45 11.40
N GLU A 743 -23.46 21.92 11.74
CA GLU A 743 -23.28 23.26 12.31
C GLU A 743 -23.62 24.38 11.31
N VAL A 744 -23.24 24.20 10.03
CA VAL A 744 -23.57 25.17 8.97
C VAL A 744 -25.07 25.25 8.75
N ARG A 745 -25.79 24.11 8.80
CA ARG A 745 -27.26 24.11 8.72
C ARG A 745 -27.90 24.88 9.87
N ARG A 746 -27.36 24.72 11.09
CA ARG A 746 -27.82 25.45 12.28
C ARG A 746 -27.59 26.95 12.13
N LEU A 747 -26.39 27.37 11.71
CA LEU A 747 -26.05 28.78 11.49
C LEU A 747 -26.92 29.41 10.39
N LEU A 748 -27.18 28.67 9.32
CA LEU A 748 -28.08 29.09 8.26
C LEU A 748 -29.52 29.30 8.77
N GLN A 749 -30.03 28.38 9.59
CA GLN A 749 -31.36 28.51 10.21
C GLN A 749 -31.45 29.73 11.14
N ILE A 750 -30.45 29.93 12.02
CA ILE A 750 -30.37 31.10 12.91
C ILE A 750 -30.38 32.41 12.10
N SER A 751 -29.67 32.42 10.96
CA SER A 751 -29.63 33.61 10.10
C SER A 751 -30.99 33.96 9.47
N GLN A 752 -31.85 32.96 9.25
CA GLN A 752 -33.19 33.10 8.69
C GLN A 752 -34.23 33.46 9.77
N GLU A 753 -34.09 32.91 10.98
CA GLU A 753 -35.01 33.18 12.10
C GLU A 753 -34.91 34.63 12.59
N ALA A 754 -33.69 35.19 12.65
CA ALA A 754 -33.48 36.57 13.07
C ALA A 754 -34.00 37.63 12.06
N GLU A 755 -34.45 37.21 10.87
CA GLU A 755 -35.07 38.05 9.84
C GLU A 755 -36.60 38.17 9.98
N GLN A 756 -37.22 37.33 10.80
CA GLN A 756 -38.60 37.51 11.19
C GLN A 756 -38.65 38.52 12.35
N PRO A 757 -39.37 39.64 12.25
CA PRO A 757 -39.58 40.50 13.42
C PRO A 757 -40.38 39.71 14.45
N GLU A 758 -39.76 39.37 15.58
CA GLU A 758 -40.44 38.78 16.73
C GLU A 758 -41.46 39.78 17.29
N ASP A 759 -42.72 39.60 16.94
CA ASP A 759 -43.81 39.88 17.86
C ASP A 759 -43.80 38.77 18.92
N ASN A 760 -43.01 38.96 19.98
CA ASN A 760 -43.33 38.65 21.38
C ASN A 760 -42.05 38.56 22.21
N GLY A 761 -41.89 39.50 23.15
CA GLY A 761 -40.75 39.55 24.04
C GLY A 761 -40.60 38.31 24.91
N LYS A 762 -39.37 37.77 24.96
CA LYS A 762 -38.73 37.19 26.13
C LYS A 762 -37.20 37.23 25.93
N GLU A 763 -36.52 37.58 27.01
CA GLU A 763 -35.08 37.87 27.11
C GLU A 763 -34.18 36.83 26.41
N VAL A 764 -33.32 37.31 25.51
CA VAL A 764 -32.18 36.55 24.98
C VAL A 764 -31.08 36.57 26.04
N GLY A 765 -30.88 35.42 26.71
CA GLY A 765 -29.75 35.19 27.59
C GLY A 765 -28.44 35.01 26.81
N ASN A 766 -27.36 35.57 27.36
CA ASN A 766 -25.98 35.51 26.89
C ASN A 766 -25.56 34.14 26.34
N ILE A 767 -25.03 34.12 25.11
CA ILE A 767 -24.20 33.03 24.59
C ILE A 767 -22.74 33.43 24.83
N SER A 768 -22.29 33.20 26.06
CA SER A 768 -20.89 33.06 26.42
C SER A 768 -20.87 32.10 27.61
N ASP A 769 -20.90 30.80 27.34
CA ASP A 769 -20.38 29.74 28.23
C ASP A 769 -20.76 28.38 27.65
N THR A 770 -19.80 27.70 27.03
CA THR A 770 -19.70 26.24 27.09
C THR A 770 -18.22 25.86 27.13
N ASP A 771 -17.62 26.06 28.30
CA ASP A 771 -16.62 25.15 28.85
C ASP A 771 -17.36 24.17 29.79
N GLY A 772 -17.04 22.88 29.70
CA GLY A 772 -17.22 21.91 30.79
C GLY A 772 -18.36 20.88 30.68
N GLN A 773 -18.10 19.77 29.97
CA GLN A 773 -18.15 18.42 30.56
C GLN A 773 -17.38 17.41 29.70
#